data_AF-A0AAE1K1Y6-F1
#
_entry.id   AF-A0AAE1K1Y6-F1
#
_cell.length_a   1.000
_cell.length_b   1.000
_cell.length_c   1.000
_cell.angle_alpha   90.00
_cell.angle_beta   90.00
_cell.angle_gamma   90.00
#
_symmetry.space_group_name_H-M   'P 1'
#
loop_
_entity.id
_entity.type
_entity.pdbx_description
1 polymer ?
#
loop_
_entity_poly.entity_id
_entity_poly.type
_entity_poly.pdbx_seq_one_letter_code
_entity_poly.pdbx_strand_id
1 'polypeptide(L)'
;MEARGATVMEETMVVSRSYVRESTQQRVYPVSSYSSSTTATFSSPELAQDEVERYLREVAKLADQITAIKNRVLVVPSYLEVNEKVESVEQEVATLEPDVATVISRGDTLTLTTHMVDVPRANNIRVAVRDLRQQWAGLKTLTENLKQDSERVEEEMGTISERIGESVSWTEDVSKRLHLVNNDESQLQALEREVTDRRAHLDRLNESGALLRRYGYTRAQPSLSLLNTRWTEINAKLRQFRKGSLEKKTLVGRTEELESGQAVLDFVSCVNRVREGVAAITKQLTSHKPHGSHYIDLPAQEQHLKIIKEGLDTLKPRVDNIESERDTIVAVVTPGQAEQVRKVVDNLRQEWAQANRGYTEQQARWVGCSETWGSLHRTLTDFSSWLDGMETKIRDASSQSLADARSTQKELEKQVTLKHRPSQTLQLSCREVTEGLGQEEAKKLQERVDAVLRRWRGLLLELAARREKIASDEVGSAVGGREGGQYEGLVTWVEQANALTEAAVNVTDEAALAAHSTMVQNHLHELPSKQELLKKFQETHPKTVSPAQTTALEANLEKLSETLPRYRNMVETKLGVIQTLVREVEDLYRWTEEVRIRQALRGAYTTPQDDQRTMGQGWNNRRPSLEQAEDEGKLTEEEGGKPWKVVLREKEATYENLDTTFWVLAQDAEGKGLTVSMALKNRMKGGVETVKEEEQLEEKVEVVEAVGTTVTSSVTSVIKDVIKFEESVLSGDAMGGDLRPPSPLVSPPSHPPDSSPVLILASLDKSILQ
;
A
#
# COMPACT_ATOMS: atom_id res chain seq x y z
N MET A 1 -7.23 12.76 -62.03
CA MET A 1 -7.47 11.41 -62.60
C MET A 1 -6.34 10.51 -62.11
N GLU A 2 -6.51 9.48 -61.31
CA GLU A 2 -7.64 8.90 -60.60
C GLU A 2 -7.06 8.01 -59.48
N ALA A 3 -7.83 7.92 -58.40
CA ALA A 3 -7.73 7.16 -57.15
C ALA A 3 -6.81 5.92 -56.96
N ARG A 4 -6.56 5.73 -55.64
CA ARG A 4 -6.19 4.53 -54.85
C ARG A 4 -4.68 4.38 -54.59
N GLY A 5 -4.20 4.28 -53.35
CA GLY A 5 -4.83 3.96 -52.07
C GLY A 5 -3.82 3.13 -51.29
N ALA A 6 -3.29 3.68 -50.21
CA ALA A 6 -2.25 3.10 -49.38
C ALA A 6 -2.73 1.86 -48.63
N THR A 7 -1.86 0.85 -48.44
CA THR A 7 -1.54 0.29 -47.10
C THR A 7 -0.37 -0.71 -47.12
N VAL A 8 0.46 -0.60 -46.06
CA VAL A 8 1.28 -1.63 -45.36
C VAL A 8 2.70 -1.93 -45.87
N MET A 9 3.64 -1.34 -45.09
CA MET A 9 4.82 -1.90 -44.40
C MET A 9 5.76 -2.93 -45.06
N GLU A 10 7.03 -2.72 -44.68
CA GLU A 10 8.12 -3.69 -44.54
C GLU A 10 8.85 -4.12 -45.82
N GLU A 11 10.02 -3.52 -46.03
CA GLU A 11 11.33 -4.20 -45.94
C GLU A 11 12.39 -3.44 -46.74
N THR A 12 13.09 -2.53 -46.06
CA THR A 12 14.39 -2.04 -46.49
C THR A 12 15.46 -3.02 -46.02
N MET A 13 15.88 -3.98 -46.85
CA MET A 13 17.17 -4.64 -46.63
C MET A 13 17.70 -5.43 -47.84
N VAL A 14 18.06 -4.78 -48.95
CA VAL A 14 18.96 -5.42 -49.95
C VAL A 14 19.71 -4.33 -50.72
N VAL A 15 21.04 -4.21 -50.62
CA VAL A 15 22.07 -4.57 -51.63
C VAL A 15 23.18 -3.53 -51.33
N SER A 16 24.47 -3.78 -51.07
CA SER A 16 25.36 -4.89 -51.38
C SER A 16 26.70 -4.74 -50.64
N ARG A 17 27.33 -5.88 -50.34
CA ARG A 17 28.76 -6.25 -50.52
C ARG A 17 29.80 -5.33 -49.88
N SER A 18 30.75 -5.79 -49.07
CA SER A 18 31.59 -7.00 -49.13
C SER A 18 32.62 -6.79 -48.00
N TYR A 19 32.98 -7.74 -47.16
CA TYR A 19 34.00 -8.77 -47.40
C TYR A 19 34.15 -9.50 -46.05
N VAL A 20 33.77 -10.78 -45.95
CA VAL A 20 34.48 -11.69 -45.05
C VAL A 20 34.60 -13.01 -45.81
N ARG A 21 35.81 -13.25 -46.30
CA ARG A 21 36.22 -14.54 -46.86
C ARG A 21 36.07 -15.59 -45.77
N GLU A 22 35.22 -16.58 -46.02
CA GLU A 22 35.39 -17.92 -45.47
C GLU A 22 36.81 -18.40 -45.82
N SER A 23 37.62 -18.60 -44.79
CA SER A 23 38.82 -19.42 -44.88
C SER A 23 38.55 -20.70 -44.12
N THR A 24 37.83 -21.62 -44.78
CA THR A 24 37.98 -23.06 -44.54
C THR A 24 39.43 -23.44 -44.85
N GLN A 25 40.30 -23.35 -43.85
CA GLN A 25 41.55 -24.10 -43.83
C GLN A 25 41.40 -25.24 -42.82
N GLN A 26 40.99 -26.39 -43.37
CA GLN A 26 41.39 -27.68 -42.83
C GLN A 26 42.92 -27.71 -42.74
N ARG A 27 43.45 -27.41 -41.56
CA ARG A 27 44.85 -27.72 -41.23
C ARG A 27 44.89 -29.19 -40.83
N VAL A 28 45.10 -30.03 -41.84
CA VAL A 28 45.56 -31.40 -41.67
C VAL A 28 46.97 -31.33 -41.08
N TYR A 29 47.14 -31.87 -39.88
CA TYR A 29 48.44 -32.22 -39.30
C TYR A 29 48.41 -33.66 -38.79
N PRO A 30 49.57 -34.34 -38.79
CA PRO A 30 49.68 -35.72 -39.19
C PRO A 30 49.32 -36.68 -38.07
N VAL A 31 48.74 -37.81 -38.48
CA VAL A 31 48.65 -39.03 -37.69
C VAL A 31 50.07 -39.43 -37.28
N SER A 32 50.44 -39.16 -36.03
CA SER A 32 51.53 -39.89 -35.39
C SER A 32 50.93 -41.15 -34.81
N SER A 33 51.12 -42.23 -35.56
CA SER A 33 50.79 -43.59 -35.16
C SER A 33 51.61 -43.96 -33.93
N TYR A 34 50.98 -43.92 -32.76
CA TYR A 34 51.29 -44.85 -31.67
C TYR A 34 50.15 -45.85 -31.59
N SER A 35 50.33 -46.94 -32.33
CA SER A 35 49.69 -48.21 -32.03
C SER A 35 50.18 -48.67 -30.65
N SER A 36 49.32 -48.54 -29.65
CA SER A 36 49.38 -49.34 -28.44
C SER A 36 48.07 -50.09 -28.30
N SER A 37 48.16 -51.38 -28.59
CA SER A 37 47.13 -52.38 -28.46
C SER A 37 46.56 -52.43 -27.05
N THR A 38 45.25 -52.61 -26.98
CA THR A 38 44.55 -53.51 -26.07
C THR A 38 44.97 -53.49 -24.59
N THR A 39 44.21 -52.75 -23.79
CA THR A 39 43.51 -53.31 -22.62
C THR A 39 42.31 -52.45 -22.34
N ALA A 40 41.11 -52.99 -22.57
CA ALA A 40 39.89 -52.52 -21.92
C ALA A 40 40.03 -52.84 -20.42
N THR A 41 40.75 -51.99 -19.70
CA THR A 41 40.77 -52.01 -18.25
C THR A 41 39.46 -51.39 -17.82
N PHE A 42 38.59 -52.20 -17.24
CA PHE A 42 37.37 -51.77 -16.54
C PHE A 42 37.77 -50.68 -15.54
N SER A 43 37.65 -49.40 -15.93
CA SER A 43 37.76 -48.29 -14.99
C SER A 43 36.57 -48.39 -14.05
N SER A 44 36.83 -48.50 -12.75
CA SER A 44 35.79 -48.63 -11.72
C SER A 44 34.70 -47.55 -11.92
N PRO A 45 33.41 -47.88 -11.84
CA PRO A 45 32.30 -46.92 -11.98
C PRO A 45 32.44 -45.68 -11.07
N GLU A 46 33.09 -45.82 -9.92
CA GLU A 46 33.35 -44.75 -8.95
C GLU A 46 34.33 -43.67 -9.46
N LEU A 47 35.30 -44.00 -10.31
CA LEU A 47 36.27 -43.01 -10.84
C LEU A 47 35.65 -42.15 -11.94
N ALA A 48 34.78 -42.73 -12.77
CA ALA A 48 33.95 -42.00 -13.72
C ALA A 48 32.83 -41.21 -13.01
N GLN A 49 32.47 -41.60 -11.78
CA GLN A 49 31.56 -40.83 -10.92
C GLN A 49 32.18 -39.49 -10.48
N ASP A 50 33.41 -39.52 -9.99
CA ASP A 50 34.10 -38.31 -9.55
C ASP A 50 34.44 -37.33 -10.70
N GLU A 51 34.68 -37.83 -11.92
CA GLU A 51 35.04 -36.98 -13.07
C GLU A 51 33.91 -36.05 -13.55
N VAL A 52 32.67 -36.55 -13.69
CA VAL A 52 31.54 -35.68 -14.10
C VAL A 52 31.16 -34.71 -13.00
N GLU A 53 31.23 -35.13 -11.73
CA GLU A 53 30.93 -34.21 -10.62
C GLU A 53 31.96 -33.08 -10.55
N ARG A 54 33.24 -33.38 -10.80
CA ARG A 54 34.29 -32.37 -10.93
C ARG A 54 34.05 -31.46 -12.14
N TYR A 55 33.63 -32.02 -13.27
CA TYR A 55 33.24 -31.26 -14.46
C TYR A 55 32.08 -30.28 -14.18
N LEU A 56 31.00 -30.75 -13.55
CA LEU A 56 29.83 -29.93 -13.24
C LEU A 56 30.17 -28.81 -12.24
N ARG A 57 31.05 -29.07 -11.26
CA ARG A 57 31.60 -28.04 -10.36
C ARG A 57 32.37 -26.97 -11.12
N GLU A 58 33.16 -27.36 -12.14
CA GLU A 58 33.90 -26.42 -12.98
C GLU A 58 32.98 -25.57 -13.86
N VAL A 59 31.92 -26.17 -14.43
CA VAL A 59 30.87 -25.45 -15.17
C VAL A 59 30.16 -24.43 -14.27
N ALA A 60 29.80 -24.82 -13.05
CA ALA A 60 29.14 -23.91 -12.10
C ALA A 60 30.03 -22.71 -11.75
N LYS A 61 31.33 -22.94 -11.52
CA LYS A 61 32.29 -21.86 -11.25
C LYS A 61 32.38 -20.86 -12.41
N LEU A 62 32.46 -21.35 -13.64
CA LEU A 62 32.47 -20.48 -14.83
C LEU A 62 31.15 -19.73 -14.99
N ALA A 63 30.01 -20.38 -14.75
CA ALA A 63 28.69 -19.74 -14.77
C ALA A 63 28.58 -18.60 -13.74
N ASP A 64 29.11 -18.81 -12.53
CA ASP A 64 29.14 -17.78 -11.48
C ASP A 64 30.04 -16.59 -11.89
N GLN A 65 31.21 -16.86 -12.48
CA GLN A 65 32.11 -15.82 -13.00
C GLN A 65 31.44 -15.02 -14.13
N ILE A 66 30.80 -15.70 -15.09
CA ILE A 66 30.04 -15.06 -16.17
C ILE A 66 28.92 -14.18 -15.59
N THR A 67 28.21 -14.67 -14.57
CA THR A 67 27.13 -13.92 -13.91
C THR A 67 27.65 -12.69 -13.17
N ALA A 68 28.81 -12.80 -12.49
CA ALA A 68 29.44 -11.67 -11.83
C ALA A 68 29.84 -10.55 -12.81
N ILE A 69 30.43 -10.91 -13.95
CA ILE A 69 30.77 -9.94 -15.01
C ILE A 69 29.50 -9.33 -15.59
N LYS A 70 28.47 -10.13 -15.87
CA LYS A 70 27.17 -9.65 -16.36
C LYS A 70 26.57 -8.61 -15.44
N ASN A 71 26.56 -8.85 -14.12
CA ASN A 71 26.03 -7.91 -13.15
C ASN A 71 26.82 -6.60 -13.13
N ARG A 72 28.16 -6.66 -13.32
CA ARG A 72 28.99 -5.46 -13.45
C ARG A 72 28.69 -4.68 -14.73
N VAL A 73 28.48 -5.35 -15.86
CA VAL A 73 28.14 -4.72 -17.15
C VAL A 73 26.79 -3.98 -17.08
N LEU A 74 25.81 -4.51 -16.36
CA LEU A 74 24.48 -3.92 -16.24
C LEU A 74 24.44 -2.59 -15.47
N VAL A 75 25.46 -2.30 -14.65
CA VAL A 75 25.57 -1.01 -13.96
C VAL A 75 25.98 0.05 -14.98
N VAL A 76 25.18 1.10 -15.17
CA VAL A 76 25.54 2.18 -16.11
C VAL A 76 26.68 3.02 -15.51
N PRO A 77 27.83 3.14 -16.18
CA PRO A 77 28.94 3.97 -15.72
C PRO A 77 28.71 5.46 -16.00
N SER A 78 29.49 6.31 -15.33
CA SER A 78 29.65 7.71 -15.76
C SER A 78 30.33 7.78 -17.13
N TYR A 79 30.03 8.82 -17.92
CA TYR A 79 30.67 9.07 -19.21
C TYR A 79 32.20 9.21 -19.12
N LEU A 80 32.76 9.52 -17.94
CA LEU A 80 34.21 9.56 -17.71
C LEU A 80 34.84 8.17 -17.51
N GLU A 81 34.04 7.22 -17.03
CA GLU A 81 34.47 5.88 -16.60
C GLU A 81 34.05 4.79 -17.60
N VAL A 82 33.25 5.15 -18.61
CA VAL A 82 32.66 4.19 -19.55
C VAL A 82 33.73 3.46 -20.37
N ASN A 83 34.75 4.17 -20.84
CA ASN A 83 35.86 3.58 -21.61
C ASN A 83 36.72 2.65 -20.72
N GLU A 84 37.08 3.08 -19.51
CA GLU A 84 37.82 2.25 -18.55
C GLU A 84 37.05 0.96 -18.20
N LYS A 85 35.71 1.07 -18.08
CA LYS A 85 34.84 -0.06 -17.82
C LYS A 85 34.72 -1.01 -19.01
N VAL A 86 34.61 -0.49 -20.23
CA VAL A 86 34.62 -1.30 -21.46
C VAL A 86 35.92 -2.08 -21.54
N GLU A 87 37.07 -1.41 -21.38
CA GLU A 87 38.39 -2.07 -21.42
C GLU A 87 38.51 -3.17 -20.36
N SER A 88 38.11 -2.87 -19.11
CA SER A 88 38.14 -3.86 -18.02
C SER A 88 37.25 -5.08 -18.31
N VAL A 89 36.04 -4.88 -18.82
CA VAL A 89 35.10 -5.98 -19.13
C VAL A 89 35.58 -6.77 -20.35
N GLU A 90 36.04 -6.10 -21.41
CA GLU A 90 36.58 -6.76 -22.61
C GLU A 90 37.80 -7.63 -22.25
N GLN A 91 38.69 -7.12 -21.39
CA GLN A 91 39.84 -7.89 -20.92
C GLN A 91 39.41 -9.13 -20.13
N GLU A 92 38.45 -8.99 -19.19
CA GLU A 92 37.95 -10.15 -18.43
C GLU A 92 37.25 -11.18 -19.33
N VAL A 93 36.44 -10.74 -20.30
CA VAL A 93 35.82 -11.63 -21.29
C VAL A 93 36.89 -12.34 -22.14
N ALA A 94 37.93 -11.62 -22.59
CA ALA A 94 39.02 -12.22 -23.36
C ALA A 94 39.80 -13.27 -22.54
N THR A 95 39.95 -13.07 -21.23
CA THR A 95 40.60 -14.08 -20.36
C THR A 95 39.76 -15.33 -20.14
N LEU A 96 38.42 -15.20 -20.09
CA LEU A 96 37.52 -16.33 -19.85
C LEU A 96 37.17 -17.12 -21.13
N GLU A 97 37.31 -16.51 -22.30
CA GLU A 97 36.99 -17.13 -23.58
C GLU A 97 37.65 -18.52 -23.81
N PRO A 98 38.97 -18.70 -23.60
CA PRO A 98 39.61 -20.01 -23.76
C PRO A 98 39.09 -21.04 -22.74
N ASP A 99 38.85 -20.65 -21.50
CA ASP A 99 38.38 -21.55 -20.44
C ASP A 99 36.94 -22.03 -20.71
N VAL A 100 36.06 -21.13 -21.14
CA VAL A 100 34.70 -21.47 -21.52
C VAL A 100 34.69 -22.38 -22.76
N ALA A 101 35.52 -22.10 -23.77
CA ALA A 101 35.63 -22.93 -24.96
C ALA A 101 36.12 -24.36 -24.64
N THR A 102 37.12 -24.48 -23.76
CA THR A 102 37.66 -25.80 -23.35
C THR A 102 36.65 -26.60 -22.52
N VAL A 103 35.95 -25.96 -21.57
CA VAL A 103 34.91 -26.63 -20.75
C VAL A 103 33.71 -27.05 -21.59
N ILE A 104 33.29 -26.26 -22.58
CA ILE A 104 32.26 -26.65 -23.54
C ILE A 104 32.70 -27.86 -24.36
N SER A 105 33.90 -27.82 -24.96
CA SER A 105 34.42 -28.93 -25.78
C SER A 105 34.61 -30.22 -24.98
N ARG A 106 35.09 -30.12 -23.73
CA ARG A 106 35.21 -31.26 -22.82
C ARG A 106 33.83 -31.78 -22.42
N GLY A 107 32.86 -30.90 -22.22
CA GLY A 107 31.47 -31.26 -21.94
C GLY A 107 30.77 -31.99 -23.06
N ASP A 108 30.97 -31.56 -24.31
CA ASP A 108 30.46 -32.25 -25.50
C ASP A 108 31.03 -33.68 -25.57
N THR A 109 32.34 -33.82 -25.32
CA THR A 109 33.03 -35.12 -25.30
C THR A 109 32.52 -36.01 -24.17
N LEU A 110 32.42 -35.47 -22.95
CA LEU A 110 31.90 -36.18 -21.78
C LEU A 110 30.44 -36.59 -21.95
N THR A 111 29.62 -35.75 -22.60
CA THR A 111 28.22 -36.10 -22.92
C THR A 111 28.17 -37.34 -23.81
N LEU A 112 29.01 -37.40 -24.86
CA LEU A 112 29.04 -38.54 -25.78
C LEU A 112 29.54 -39.83 -25.10
N THR A 113 30.59 -39.75 -24.29
CA THR A 113 31.16 -40.94 -23.61
C THR A 113 30.27 -41.45 -22.47
N THR A 114 29.66 -40.54 -21.70
CA THR A 114 28.75 -40.91 -20.59
C THR A 114 27.40 -41.40 -21.08
N HIS A 115 26.90 -40.93 -22.24
CA HIS A 115 25.63 -41.40 -22.79
C HIS A 115 25.64 -42.91 -23.11
N MET A 116 26.82 -43.49 -23.38
CA MET A 116 26.97 -44.92 -23.62
C MET A 116 26.86 -45.77 -22.34
N VAL A 117 26.96 -45.16 -21.15
CA VAL A 117 27.02 -45.83 -19.85
C VAL A 117 25.84 -45.44 -18.95
N ASP A 118 25.46 -44.16 -18.92
CA ASP A 118 24.43 -43.57 -18.06
C ASP A 118 23.74 -42.39 -18.78
N VAL A 119 22.57 -42.67 -19.36
CA VAL A 119 21.80 -41.71 -20.16
C VAL A 119 21.26 -40.53 -19.33
N PRO A 120 20.64 -40.72 -18.15
CA PRO A 120 20.23 -39.61 -17.29
C PRO A 120 21.37 -38.64 -16.95
N ARG A 121 22.55 -39.17 -16.63
CA ARG A 121 23.69 -38.34 -16.25
C ARG A 121 24.29 -37.59 -17.43
N ALA A 122 24.38 -38.23 -18.60
CA ALA A 122 24.76 -37.55 -19.83
C ALA A 122 23.80 -36.40 -20.18
N ASN A 123 22.51 -36.57 -19.90
CA ASN A 123 21.54 -35.50 -20.08
C ASN A 123 21.79 -34.30 -19.16
N ASN A 124 22.23 -34.53 -17.91
CA ASN A 124 22.59 -33.45 -16.99
C ASN A 124 23.80 -32.65 -17.49
N ILE A 125 24.84 -33.33 -18.00
CA ILE A 125 26.00 -32.68 -18.63
C ILE A 125 25.56 -31.86 -19.85
N ARG A 126 24.71 -32.45 -20.70
CA ARG A 126 24.19 -31.79 -21.90
C ARG A 126 23.43 -30.50 -21.58
N VAL A 127 22.59 -30.51 -20.55
CA VAL A 127 21.87 -29.33 -20.08
C VAL A 127 22.86 -28.28 -19.56
N ALA A 128 23.81 -28.67 -18.71
CA ALA A 128 24.81 -27.75 -18.16
C ALA A 128 25.66 -27.08 -19.26
N VAL A 129 26.08 -27.83 -20.29
CA VAL A 129 26.81 -27.30 -21.45
C VAL A 129 25.97 -26.32 -22.27
N ARG A 130 24.69 -26.67 -22.53
CA ARG A 130 23.77 -25.78 -23.25
C ARG A 130 23.56 -24.47 -22.49
N ASP A 131 23.35 -24.55 -21.19
CA ASP A 131 23.09 -23.39 -20.36
C ASP A 131 24.35 -22.50 -20.26
N LEU A 132 25.54 -23.09 -20.14
CA LEU A 132 26.81 -22.35 -20.20
C LEU A 132 27.00 -21.64 -21.55
N ARG A 133 26.68 -22.29 -22.68
CA ARG A 133 26.71 -21.66 -24.02
C ARG A 133 25.78 -20.45 -24.09
N GLN A 134 24.56 -20.57 -23.56
CA GLN A 134 23.60 -19.48 -23.54
C GLN A 134 24.07 -18.31 -22.67
N GLN A 135 24.59 -18.60 -21.47
CA GLN A 135 25.13 -17.58 -20.57
C GLN A 135 26.33 -16.85 -21.18
N TRP A 136 27.24 -17.60 -21.82
CA TRP A 136 28.41 -17.05 -22.50
C TRP A 136 28.04 -16.16 -23.69
N ALA A 137 27.12 -16.63 -24.55
CA ALA A 137 26.61 -15.82 -25.67
C ALA A 137 25.94 -14.53 -25.15
N GLY A 138 25.13 -14.64 -24.10
CA GLY A 138 24.51 -13.49 -23.45
C GLY A 138 25.54 -12.47 -22.94
N LEU A 139 26.60 -12.93 -22.28
CA LEU A 139 27.67 -12.04 -21.82
C LEU A 139 28.36 -11.33 -23.00
N LYS A 140 28.74 -12.04 -24.07
CA LYS A 140 29.35 -11.42 -25.25
C LYS A 140 28.47 -10.32 -25.85
N THR A 141 27.17 -10.58 -26.00
CA THR A 141 26.24 -9.57 -26.53
C THR A 141 26.14 -8.33 -25.63
N LEU A 142 26.18 -8.51 -24.31
CA LEU A 142 26.13 -7.40 -23.37
C LEU A 142 27.43 -6.58 -23.38
N THR A 143 28.58 -7.24 -23.50
CA THR A 143 29.88 -6.56 -23.63
C THR A 143 29.95 -5.77 -24.94
N GLU A 144 29.50 -6.35 -26.05
CA GLU A 144 29.43 -5.67 -27.35
C GLU A 144 28.49 -4.45 -27.30
N ASN A 145 27.31 -4.60 -26.68
CA ASN A 145 26.38 -3.46 -26.51
C ASN A 145 26.98 -2.36 -25.64
N LEU A 146 27.70 -2.70 -24.56
CA LEU A 146 28.36 -1.72 -23.71
C LEU A 146 29.42 -0.94 -24.49
N LYS A 147 30.19 -1.64 -25.34
CA LYS A 147 31.17 -1.02 -26.24
C LYS A 147 30.50 -0.06 -27.23
N GLN A 148 29.45 -0.50 -27.92
CA GLN A 148 28.70 0.32 -28.87
C GLN A 148 28.08 1.55 -28.21
N ASP A 149 27.49 1.37 -27.02
CA ASP A 149 26.94 2.50 -26.25
C ASP A 149 28.06 3.49 -25.84
N SER A 150 29.26 3.00 -25.50
CA SER A 150 30.43 3.82 -25.17
C SER A 150 30.90 4.67 -26.35
N GLU A 151 31.12 4.03 -27.51
CA GLU A 151 31.51 4.70 -28.75
C GLU A 151 30.48 5.77 -29.13
N ARG A 152 29.19 5.45 -29.00
CA ARG A 152 28.09 6.37 -29.28
C ARG A 152 28.04 7.54 -28.29
N VAL A 153 28.30 7.30 -26.99
CA VAL A 153 28.37 8.37 -25.98
C VAL A 153 29.54 9.31 -26.27
N GLU A 154 30.69 8.79 -26.69
CA GLU A 154 31.86 9.59 -27.06
C GLU A 154 31.59 10.46 -28.31
N GLU A 155 31.01 9.87 -29.35
CA GLU A 155 30.61 10.58 -30.58
C GLU A 155 29.58 11.69 -30.30
N GLU A 156 28.52 11.36 -29.55
CA GLU A 156 27.46 12.31 -29.22
C GLU A 156 27.96 13.41 -28.27
N MET A 157 28.83 13.09 -27.31
CA MET A 157 29.43 14.09 -26.42
C MET A 157 30.24 15.13 -27.20
N GLY A 158 30.96 14.69 -28.24
CA GLY A 158 31.73 15.57 -29.12
C GLY A 158 30.87 16.47 -30.01
N THR A 159 29.76 15.95 -30.53
CA THR A 159 28.99 16.61 -31.61
C THR A 159 27.70 17.29 -31.16
N ILE A 160 27.13 16.92 -30.00
CA ILE A 160 25.81 17.40 -29.58
C ILE A 160 25.74 18.92 -29.39
N SER A 161 26.82 19.54 -28.92
CA SER A 161 26.83 20.99 -28.64
C SER A 161 26.77 21.80 -29.94
N GLU A 162 27.46 21.35 -30.98
CA GLU A 162 27.42 21.95 -32.32
C GLU A 162 26.04 21.78 -32.95
N ARG A 163 25.50 20.55 -32.96
CA ARG A 163 24.17 20.26 -33.53
C ARG A 163 23.03 20.99 -32.80
N ILE A 164 23.13 21.18 -31.48
CA ILE A 164 22.21 22.04 -30.71
C ILE A 164 22.39 23.49 -31.15
N GLY A 165 23.62 23.99 -31.26
CA GLY A 165 23.90 25.36 -31.71
C GLY A 165 23.31 25.67 -33.10
N GLU A 166 23.47 24.76 -34.06
CA GLU A 166 22.86 24.85 -35.39
C GLU A 166 21.34 24.87 -35.34
N SER A 167 20.74 24.05 -34.47
CA SER A 167 19.28 24.01 -34.33
C SER A 167 18.75 25.27 -33.65
N VAL A 168 19.48 25.79 -32.66
CA VAL A 168 19.16 27.03 -31.96
C VAL A 168 19.22 28.22 -32.93
N SER A 169 20.27 28.32 -33.75
CA SER A 169 20.38 29.39 -34.75
C SER A 169 19.28 29.29 -35.82
N TRP A 170 18.94 28.07 -36.25
CA TRP A 170 17.80 27.85 -37.15
C TRP A 170 16.47 28.28 -36.51
N THR A 171 16.22 27.96 -35.23
CA THR A 171 15.00 28.43 -34.54
C THR A 171 14.94 29.95 -34.41
N GLU A 172 16.09 30.63 -34.27
CA GLU A 172 16.16 32.09 -34.25
C GLU A 172 15.83 32.69 -35.62
N ASP A 173 16.36 32.11 -36.69
CA ASP A 173 16.06 32.51 -38.06
C ASP A 173 14.58 32.32 -38.40
N VAL A 174 14.01 31.15 -38.12
CA VAL A 174 12.57 30.89 -38.30
C VAL A 174 11.73 31.84 -37.46
N SER A 175 12.12 32.11 -36.22
CA SER A 175 11.42 33.08 -35.37
C SER A 175 11.43 34.48 -35.97
N LYS A 176 12.57 34.95 -36.50
CA LYS A 176 12.68 36.25 -37.19
C LYS A 176 11.81 36.29 -38.44
N ARG A 177 11.86 35.25 -39.29
CA ARG A 177 11.02 35.14 -40.47
C ARG A 177 9.54 35.13 -40.10
N LEU A 178 9.16 34.37 -39.09
CA LEU A 178 7.77 34.30 -38.59
C LEU A 178 7.27 35.64 -38.02
N HIS A 179 8.15 36.47 -37.44
CA HIS A 179 7.82 37.83 -37.01
C HIS A 179 7.63 38.81 -38.18
N LEU A 180 8.32 38.58 -39.31
CA LEU A 180 8.26 39.44 -40.51
C LEU A 180 7.18 39.00 -41.51
N VAL A 181 6.57 37.84 -41.29
CA VAL A 181 5.48 37.32 -42.13
C VAL A 181 4.25 38.22 -42.00
N ASN A 182 4.04 39.04 -43.02
CA ASN A 182 2.94 40.01 -43.10
C ASN A 182 1.65 39.38 -43.64
N ASN A 183 1.21 38.25 -43.06
CA ASN A 183 0.07 37.44 -43.56
C ASN A 183 0.22 36.94 -45.00
N ASP A 184 1.45 36.76 -45.50
CA ASP A 184 1.67 36.08 -46.78
C ASP A 184 1.49 34.56 -46.59
N GLU A 185 0.36 34.06 -47.09
CA GLU A 185 -0.05 32.65 -47.01
C GLU A 185 0.98 31.70 -47.65
N SER A 186 1.65 32.12 -48.73
CA SER A 186 2.66 31.29 -49.40
C SER A 186 3.91 31.12 -48.54
N GLN A 187 4.32 32.19 -47.85
CA GLN A 187 5.45 32.19 -46.92
C GLN A 187 5.13 31.42 -45.63
N LEU A 188 3.89 31.50 -45.12
CA LEU A 188 3.45 30.70 -43.98
C LEU A 188 3.50 29.20 -44.28
N GLN A 189 2.96 28.78 -45.43
CA GLN A 189 2.99 27.36 -45.81
C GLN A 189 4.41 26.86 -46.09
N ALA A 190 5.31 27.71 -46.60
CA ALA A 190 6.72 27.35 -46.77
C ALA A 190 7.40 27.12 -45.41
N LEU A 191 7.17 28.02 -44.43
CA LEU A 191 7.69 27.87 -43.06
C LEU A 191 7.09 26.67 -42.34
N GLU A 192 5.81 26.37 -42.53
CA GLU A 192 5.17 25.20 -41.93
C GLU A 192 5.82 23.90 -42.43
N ARG A 193 6.07 23.78 -43.74
CA ARG A 193 6.79 22.64 -44.31
C ARG A 193 8.22 22.52 -43.77
N GLU A 194 8.94 23.64 -43.71
CA GLU A 194 10.31 23.67 -43.18
C GLU A 194 10.36 23.23 -41.70
N VAL A 195 9.40 23.68 -40.89
CA VAL A 195 9.26 23.24 -39.49
C VAL A 195 8.88 21.77 -39.42
N THR A 196 7.97 21.25 -40.27
CA THR A 196 7.65 19.81 -40.24
C THR A 196 8.85 18.94 -40.61
N ASP A 197 9.64 19.34 -41.61
CA ASP A 197 10.82 18.59 -42.06
C ASP A 197 11.92 18.55 -40.99
N ARG A 198 12.02 19.61 -40.16
CA ARG A 198 12.98 19.70 -39.06
C ARG A 198 12.61 18.89 -37.82
N ARG A 199 11.40 18.32 -37.75
CA ARG A 199 10.94 17.56 -36.59
C ARG A 199 11.85 16.36 -36.30
N ALA A 200 12.18 15.58 -37.32
CA ALA A 200 13.03 14.40 -37.18
C ALA A 200 14.46 14.75 -36.69
N HIS A 201 14.96 15.94 -37.01
CA HIS A 201 16.26 16.42 -36.53
C HIS A 201 16.24 16.71 -35.02
N LEU A 202 15.16 17.36 -34.55
CA LEU A 202 14.97 17.67 -33.13
C LEU A 202 14.76 16.39 -32.30
N ASP A 203 14.01 15.41 -32.84
CA ASP A 203 13.80 14.13 -32.17
C ASP A 203 15.13 13.37 -31.99
N ARG A 204 15.98 13.30 -33.03
CA ARG A 204 17.33 12.75 -32.92
C ARG A 204 18.20 13.47 -31.88
N LEU A 205 18.10 14.79 -31.77
CA LEU A 205 18.84 15.57 -30.76
C LEU A 205 18.35 15.27 -29.34
N ASN A 206 17.05 15.11 -29.15
CA ASN A 206 16.48 14.73 -27.86
C ASN A 206 16.87 13.29 -27.47
N GLU A 207 16.92 12.36 -28.42
CA GLU A 207 17.43 10.99 -28.21
C GLU A 207 18.91 11.00 -27.80
N SER A 208 19.73 11.79 -28.50
CA SER A 208 21.16 11.98 -28.18
C SER A 208 21.32 12.57 -26.78
N GLY A 209 20.52 13.59 -26.44
CA GLY A 209 20.49 14.19 -25.12
C GLY A 209 20.05 13.24 -24.01
N ALA A 210 19.11 12.34 -24.29
CA ALA A 210 18.65 11.32 -23.35
C ALA A 210 19.74 10.25 -23.10
N LEU A 211 20.43 9.81 -24.15
CA LEU A 211 21.57 8.90 -24.03
C LEU A 211 22.66 9.51 -23.15
N LEU A 212 23.09 10.73 -23.45
CA LEU A 212 24.11 11.42 -22.67
C LEU A 212 23.69 11.62 -21.20
N ARG A 213 22.42 11.92 -20.95
CA ARG A 213 21.88 12.02 -19.58
C ARG A 213 21.99 10.71 -18.81
N ARG A 214 21.72 9.58 -19.46
CA ARG A 214 21.81 8.23 -18.86
C ARG A 214 23.23 7.93 -18.36
N TYR A 215 24.25 8.44 -19.05
CA TYR A 215 25.67 8.33 -18.66
C TYR A 215 26.16 9.52 -17.80
N GLY A 216 25.26 10.36 -17.29
CA GLY A 216 25.61 11.45 -16.38
C GLY A 216 26.14 12.73 -17.05
N TYR A 217 26.12 12.83 -18.38
CA TYR A 217 26.48 14.07 -19.09
C TYR A 217 25.29 15.04 -19.15
N THR A 218 25.29 16.02 -18.25
CA THR A 218 24.18 16.98 -18.08
C THR A 218 24.38 18.32 -18.79
N ARG A 219 25.58 18.60 -19.31
CA ARG A 219 25.95 19.91 -19.89
C ARG A 219 25.09 20.31 -21.10
N ALA A 220 24.62 19.35 -21.90
CA ALA A 220 23.76 19.61 -23.05
C ALA A 220 22.27 19.87 -22.68
N GLN A 221 21.83 19.55 -21.47
CA GLN A 221 20.41 19.56 -21.10
C GLN A 221 19.78 20.96 -21.08
N PRO A 222 20.43 22.01 -20.54
CA PRO A 222 19.85 23.35 -20.55
C PRO A 222 19.63 23.85 -21.98
N SER A 223 20.60 23.65 -22.88
CA SER A 223 20.48 24.07 -24.28
C SER A 223 19.41 23.28 -25.05
N LEU A 224 19.24 21.98 -24.78
CA LEU A 224 18.12 21.19 -25.32
C LEU A 224 16.76 21.66 -24.79
N SER A 225 16.66 22.00 -23.51
CA SER A 225 15.41 22.54 -22.95
C SER A 225 15.03 23.87 -23.61
N LEU A 226 16.00 24.76 -23.80
CA LEU A 226 15.78 26.02 -24.51
C LEU A 226 15.33 25.78 -25.96
N LEU A 227 15.98 24.86 -26.67
CA LEU A 227 15.61 24.50 -28.04
C LEU A 227 14.17 23.93 -28.11
N ASN A 228 13.80 23.05 -27.18
CA ASN A 228 12.45 22.49 -27.10
C ASN A 228 11.40 23.57 -26.77
N THR A 229 11.69 24.49 -25.85
CA THR A 229 10.81 25.64 -25.58
C THR A 229 10.61 26.50 -26.82
N ARG A 230 11.69 26.91 -27.50
CA ARG A 230 11.62 27.67 -28.75
C ARG A 230 10.83 26.95 -29.84
N TRP A 231 11.02 25.63 -29.96
CA TRP A 231 10.23 24.80 -30.88
C TRP A 231 8.72 24.88 -30.58
N THR A 232 8.33 24.80 -29.32
CA THR A 232 6.92 24.93 -28.92
C THR A 232 6.36 26.31 -29.21
N GLU A 233 7.14 27.38 -28.99
CA GLU A 233 6.76 28.76 -29.28
C GLU A 233 6.53 29.00 -30.78
N ILE A 234 7.44 28.50 -31.64
CA ILE A 234 7.30 28.57 -33.10
C ILE A 234 6.02 27.87 -33.55
N ASN A 235 5.76 26.65 -33.04
CA ASN A 235 4.54 25.91 -33.34
C ASN A 235 3.28 26.63 -32.85
N ALA A 236 3.32 27.26 -31.67
CA ALA A 236 2.20 28.04 -31.15
C ALA A 236 1.92 29.26 -32.04
N LYS A 237 2.95 30.01 -32.43
CA LYS A 237 2.82 31.16 -33.34
C LYS A 237 2.30 30.74 -34.72
N LEU A 238 2.81 29.66 -35.31
CA LEU A 238 2.28 29.12 -36.58
C LEU A 238 0.79 28.77 -36.49
N ARG A 239 0.35 28.14 -35.38
CA ARG A 239 -1.07 27.87 -35.14
C ARG A 239 -1.91 29.14 -35.02
N GLN A 240 -1.37 30.19 -34.39
CA GLN A 240 -2.05 31.49 -34.27
C GLN A 240 -2.21 32.16 -35.64
N PHE A 241 -1.16 32.18 -36.47
CA PHE A 241 -1.24 32.71 -37.84
C PHE A 241 -2.19 31.89 -38.72
N ARG A 242 -2.20 30.56 -38.57
CA ARG A 242 -3.19 29.69 -39.23
C ARG A 242 -4.60 30.08 -38.84
N LYS A 243 -4.87 30.29 -37.55
CA LYS A 243 -6.19 30.71 -37.05
C LYS A 243 -6.60 32.07 -37.63
N GLY A 244 -5.70 33.06 -37.62
CA GLY A 244 -5.96 34.39 -38.19
C GLY A 244 -6.13 34.41 -39.73
N SER A 245 -5.38 33.57 -40.46
CA SER A 245 -5.53 33.40 -41.92
C SER A 245 -6.84 32.67 -42.26
N LEU A 246 -7.19 31.60 -41.52
CA LEU A 246 -8.46 30.90 -41.68
C LEU A 246 -9.65 31.82 -41.37
N GLU A 247 -9.57 32.64 -40.32
CA GLU A 247 -10.60 33.63 -39.96
C GLU A 247 -10.79 34.69 -41.06
N LYS A 248 -9.71 35.23 -41.65
CA LYS A 248 -9.80 36.16 -42.79
C LYS A 248 -10.34 35.51 -44.07
N LYS A 249 -9.92 34.27 -44.37
CA LYS A 249 -10.35 33.53 -45.58
C LYS A 249 -11.79 33.03 -45.45
N THR A 250 -12.24 32.71 -44.23
CA THR A 250 -13.65 32.43 -43.93
C THR A 250 -14.51 33.69 -43.85
N LEU A 251 -13.98 34.87 -43.52
CA LEU A 251 -14.76 36.12 -43.61
C LEU A 251 -15.04 36.54 -45.07
N VAL A 252 -14.08 36.33 -45.99
CA VAL A 252 -14.21 36.73 -47.41
C VAL A 252 -14.83 35.65 -48.28
N GLY A 253 -14.56 34.37 -48.04
CA GLY A 253 -15.16 33.27 -48.82
C GLY A 253 -16.57 32.86 -48.37
N ARG A 254 -16.95 33.21 -47.13
CA ARG A 254 -18.20 32.74 -46.52
C ARG A 254 -19.25 33.86 -46.42
N THR A 255 -18.95 35.08 -46.89
CA THR A 255 -19.98 36.12 -47.12
C THR A 255 -20.93 35.73 -48.27
N GLU A 256 -20.52 34.83 -49.17
CA GLU A 256 -21.32 34.38 -50.32
C GLU A 256 -22.07 33.06 -50.09
N GLU A 257 -21.67 32.21 -49.12
CA GLU A 257 -22.32 30.90 -48.85
C GLU A 257 -23.24 30.87 -47.61
N LEU A 258 -23.16 31.85 -46.70
CA LEU A 258 -23.87 31.82 -45.40
C LEU A 258 -25.21 32.54 -45.35
N GLU A 259 -25.68 33.12 -46.46
CA GLU A 259 -27.03 33.70 -46.52
C GLU A 259 -28.14 32.63 -46.37
N SER A 260 -27.80 31.34 -46.35
CA SER A 260 -28.74 30.24 -46.11
C SER A 260 -28.60 29.72 -44.68
N GLY A 261 -29.61 29.94 -43.82
CA GLY A 261 -29.69 29.47 -42.43
C GLY A 261 -29.63 27.94 -42.23
N GLN A 262 -29.34 27.15 -43.26
CA GLN A 262 -29.23 25.69 -43.25
C GLN A 262 -28.08 25.17 -42.36
N ALA A 263 -26.91 25.83 -42.37
CA ALA A 263 -25.75 25.39 -41.59
C ALA A 263 -26.01 25.39 -40.07
N VAL A 264 -26.87 26.29 -39.58
CA VAL A 264 -27.26 26.37 -38.16
C VAL A 264 -28.16 25.20 -37.78
N LEU A 265 -29.08 24.83 -38.67
CA LEU A 265 -30.01 23.72 -38.46
C LEU A 265 -29.26 22.38 -38.45
N ASP A 266 -28.29 22.23 -39.34
CA ASP A 266 -27.45 21.03 -39.41
C ASP A 266 -26.59 20.87 -38.15
N PHE A 267 -26.01 21.98 -37.66
CA PHE A 267 -25.26 21.97 -36.40
C PHE A 267 -26.14 21.61 -35.20
N VAL A 268 -27.28 22.28 -35.02
CA VAL A 268 -28.20 21.99 -33.91
C VAL A 268 -28.68 20.53 -33.95
N SER A 269 -28.92 19.99 -35.15
CA SER A 269 -29.26 18.57 -35.34
C SER A 269 -28.12 17.64 -34.94
N CYS A 270 -26.87 18.00 -35.27
CA CYS A 270 -25.68 17.27 -34.83
C CYS A 270 -25.57 17.25 -33.29
N VAL A 271 -25.74 18.41 -32.63
CA VAL A 271 -25.68 18.50 -31.17
C VAL A 271 -26.77 17.65 -30.52
N ASN A 272 -28.01 17.71 -31.02
CA ASN A 272 -29.11 16.90 -30.48
C ASN A 272 -28.86 15.39 -30.62
N ARG A 273 -28.25 14.95 -31.73
CA ARG A 273 -27.88 13.53 -31.91
C ARG A 273 -26.83 13.07 -30.91
N VAL A 274 -25.87 13.93 -30.55
CA VAL A 274 -24.90 13.62 -29.48
C VAL A 274 -25.59 13.59 -28.12
N ARG A 275 -26.49 14.54 -27.83
CA ARG A 275 -27.30 14.56 -26.60
C ARG A 275 -28.15 13.30 -26.43
N GLU A 276 -28.76 12.79 -27.49
CA GLU A 276 -29.48 11.50 -27.47
C GLU A 276 -28.57 10.33 -27.06
N GLY A 277 -27.33 10.31 -27.57
CA GLY A 277 -26.31 9.34 -27.17
C GLY A 277 -25.96 9.45 -25.68
N VAL A 278 -25.76 10.67 -25.19
CA VAL A 278 -25.46 10.94 -23.76
C VAL A 278 -26.65 10.57 -22.87
N ALA A 279 -27.87 10.83 -23.31
CA ALA A 279 -29.09 10.45 -22.61
C ALA A 279 -29.26 8.92 -22.56
N ALA A 280 -28.89 8.20 -23.62
CA ALA A 280 -28.88 6.74 -23.63
C ALA A 280 -27.89 6.16 -22.62
N ILE A 281 -26.69 6.72 -22.51
CA ILE A 281 -25.69 6.34 -21.50
C ILE A 281 -26.21 6.64 -20.08
N THR A 282 -26.74 7.83 -19.87
CA THR A 282 -27.35 8.21 -18.57
C THR A 282 -28.51 7.27 -18.19
N LYS A 283 -29.28 6.81 -19.17
CA LYS A 283 -30.32 5.80 -18.97
C LYS A 283 -29.73 4.45 -18.58
N GLN A 284 -28.65 4.01 -19.21
CA GLN A 284 -27.97 2.76 -18.83
C GLN A 284 -27.42 2.81 -17.40
N LEU A 285 -26.81 3.93 -17.01
CA LEU A 285 -26.37 4.18 -15.63
C LEU A 285 -27.55 4.12 -14.65
N THR A 286 -28.73 4.64 -15.00
CA THR A 286 -29.90 4.66 -14.10
C THR A 286 -30.76 3.40 -14.16
N SER A 287 -30.65 2.59 -15.21
CA SER A 287 -31.48 1.41 -15.50
C SER A 287 -31.29 0.23 -14.54
N HIS A 288 -30.24 0.22 -13.71
CA HIS A 288 -29.90 -0.93 -12.87
C HIS A 288 -30.01 -0.62 -11.37
N LYS A 289 -31.24 -0.48 -10.85
CA LYS A 289 -31.49 -0.46 -9.40
C LYS A 289 -32.80 -1.18 -9.05
N PRO A 290 -32.69 -2.39 -8.47
CA PRO A 290 -33.33 -2.67 -7.20
C PRO A 290 -32.29 -2.52 -6.09
N HIS A 291 -32.68 -1.87 -4.99
CA HIS A 291 -31.89 -1.80 -3.76
C HIS A 291 -31.64 -3.24 -3.26
N GLY A 292 -30.36 -3.66 -3.14
CA GLY A 292 -29.98 -4.99 -2.61
C GLY A 292 -29.05 -5.86 -3.47
N SER A 293 -28.40 -5.32 -4.50
CA SER A 293 -27.60 -6.10 -5.47
C SER A 293 -26.21 -5.51 -5.74
N HIS A 294 -25.50 -5.07 -4.70
CA HIS A 294 -24.17 -4.46 -4.88
C HIS A 294 -23.05 -5.50 -4.97
N TYR A 295 -23.28 -6.67 -4.37
CA TYR A 295 -22.35 -7.78 -4.33
C TYR A 295 -22.75 -8.95 -5.24
N ILE A 296 -23.83 -8.82 -6.01
CA ILE A 296 -24.34 -9.88 -6.89
C ILE A 296 -23.77 -9.67 -8.29
N ASP A 297 -23.17 -10.74 -8.83
CA ASP A 297 -22.65 -10.79 -10.20
C ASP A 297 -21.71 -9.61 -10.53
N LEU A 298 -20.73 -9.38 -9.66
CA LEU A 298 -19.67 -8.38 -9.84
C LEU A 298 -19.01 -8.43 -11.24
N PRO A 299 -18.76 -9.61 -11.85
CA PRO A 299 -18.25 -9.70 -13.22
C PRO A 299 -19.19 -9.11 -14.26
N ALA A 300 -20.50 -9.37 -14.18
CA ALA A 300 -21.47 -8.77 -15.10
C ALA A 300 -21.56 -7.24 -14.91
N GLN A 301 -21.46 -6.77 -13.66
CA GLN A 301 -21.40 -5.33 -13.38
C GLN A 301 -20.16 -4.66 -13.99
N GLU A 302 -19.00 -5.32 -13.92
CA GLU A 302 -17.75 -4.85 -14.55
C GLU A 302 -17.91 -4.72 -16.07
N GLN A 303 -18.47 -5.76 -16.71
CA GLN A 303 -18.72 -5.73 -18.16
C GLN A 303 -19.69 -4.61 -18.54
N HIS A 304 -20.73 -4.38 -17.74
CA HIS A 304 -21.67 -3.29 -18.00
C HIS A 304 -21.01 -1.91 -17.87
N LEU A 305 -20.19 -1.69 -16.83
CA LEU A 305 -19.41 -0.46 -16.68
C LEU A 305 -18.42 -0.28 -17.82
N LYS A 306 -17.82 -1.36 -18.33
CA LYS A 306 -16.93 -1.31 -19.49
C LYS A 306 -17.66 -0.87 -20.77
N ILE A 307 -18.86 -1.40 -21.03
CA ILE A 307 -19.70 -0.98 -22.16
C ILE A 307 -20.05 0.51 -22.05
N ILE A 308 -20.42 0.96 -20.84
CA ILE A 308 -20.73 2.38 -20.59
C ILE A 308 -19.50 3.27 -20.84
N LYS A 309 -18.32 2.84 -20.38
CA LYS A 309 -17.05 3.54 -20.61
C LYS A 309 -16.71 3.65 -22.10
N GLU A 310 -16.82 2.55 -22.84
CA GLU A 310 -16.60 2.54 -24.30
C GLU A 310 -17.59 3.47 -25.03
N GLY A 311 -18.84 3.53 -24.56
CA GLY A 311 -19.84 4.49 -25.04
C GLY A 311 -19.46 5.95 -24.78
N LEU A 312 -18.97 6.27 -23.58
CA LEU A 312 -18.46 7.60 -23.23
C LEU A 312 -17.26 7.96 -24.11
N ASP A 313 -16.27 7.07 -24.21
CA ASP A 313 -15.06 7.30 -25.02
C ASP A 313 -15.39 7.54 -26.50
N THR A 314 -16.42 6.88 -27.03
CA THR A 314 -16.92 7.08 -28.40
C THR A 314 -17.59 8.45 -28.60
N LEU A 315 -18.32 8.96 -27.59
CA LEU A 315 -19.01 10.25 -27.67
C LEU A 315 -18.09 11.44 -27.39
N LYS A 316 -17.04 11.26 -26.58
CA LYS A 316 -16.09 12.30 -26.20
C LYS A 316 -15.54 13.13 -27.38
N PRO A 317 -14.97 12.55 -28.45
CA PRO A 317 -14.45 13.34 -29.57
C PRO A 317 -15.56 14.14 -30.29
N ARG A 318 -16.82 13.67 -30.25
CA ARG A 318 -17.96 14.37 -30.86
C ARG A 318 -18.37 15.58 -30.03
N VAL A 319 -18.34 15.45 -28.70
CA VAL A 319 -18.56 16.57 -27.76
C VAL A 319 -17.45 17.62 -27.93
N ASP A 320 -16.18 17.19 -27.94
CA ASP A 320 -15.03 18.10 -28.11
C ASP A 320 -15.09 18.85 -29.46
N ASN A 321 -15.49 18.18 -30.55
CA ASN A 321 -15.69 18.81 -31.86
C ASN A 321 -16.81 19.87 -31.82
N ILE A 322 -17.98 19.54 -31.24
CA ILE A 322 -19.10 20.49 -31.08
C ILE A 322 -18.67 21.72 -30.29
N GLU A 323 -17.89 21.55 -29.23
CA GLU A 323 -17.37 22.67 -28.44
C GLU A 323 -16.42 23.57 -29.24
N SER A 324 -15.56 22.97 -30.06
CA SER A 324 -14.62 23.72 -30.91
C SER A 324 -15.32 24.50 -32.03
N GLU A 325 -16.42 23.95 -32.56
CA GLU A 325 -17.18 24.55 -33.67
C GLU A 325 -18.17 25.63 -33.19
N ARG A 326 -18.56 25.58 -31.90
CA ARG A 326 -19.51 26.52 -31.28
C ARG A 326 -19.18 27.99 -31.55
N ASP A 327 -17.95 28.40 -31.29
CA ASP A 327 -17.50 29.79 -31.49
C ASP A 327 -17.60 30.23 -32.95
N THR A 328 -17.25 29.32 -33.86
CA THR A 328 -17.25 29.58 -35.30
C THR A 328 -18.65 29.73 -35.88
N ILE A 329 -19.65 29.08 -35.27
CA ILE A 329 -21.05 29.19 -35.69
C ILE A 329 -21.71 30.39 -35.05
N VAL A 330 -21.50 30.61 -33.74
CA VAL A 330 -22.03 31.76 -33.00
C VAL A 330 -21.59 33.10 -33.61
N ALA A 331 -20.37 33.18 -34.15
CA ALA A 331 -19.84 34.38 -34.78
C ALA A 331 -20.56 34.78 -36.09
N VAL A 332 -21.32 33.88 -36.70
CA VAL A 332 -21.79 34.03 -38.08
C VAL A 332 -23.32 33.97 -38.23
N VAL A 333 -24.03 33.77 -37.13
CA VAL A 333 -25.49 33.63 -37.11
C VAL A 333 -26.16 34.84 -36.48
N THR A 334 -27.46 35.00 -36.75
CA THR A 334 -28.25 36.08 -36.13
C THR A 334 -28.22 35.95 -34.59
N PRO A 335 -28.36 37.05 -33.83
CA PRO A 335 -28.31 37.02 -32.37
C PRO A 335 -29.26 36.00 -31.71
N GLY A 336 -30.45 35.79 -32.29
CA GLY A 336 -31.41 34.78 -31.82
C GLY A 336 -30.99 33.34 -32.08
N GLN A 337 -30.41 33.06 -33.25
CA GLN A 337 -29.84 31.74 -33.58
C GLN A 337 -28.58 31.46 -32.76
N ALA A 338 -27.77 32.48 -32.50
CA ALA A 338 -26.58 32.39 -31.65
C ALA A 338 -26.96 31.95 -30.22
N GLU A 339 -28.04 32.50 -29.68
CA GLU A 339 -28.55 32.12 -28.36
C GLU A 339 -29.06 30.67 -28.32
N GLN A 340 -29.77 30.25 -29.37
CA GLN A 340 -30.22 28.86 -29.49
C GLN A 340 -29.03 27.88 -29.56
N VAL A 341 -27.98 28.21 -30.32
CA VAL A 341 -26.76 27.40 -30.41
C VAL A 341 -26.06 27.31 -29.05
N ARG A 342 -25.88 28.43 -28.33
CA ARG A 342 -25.29 28.42 -26.98
C ARG A 342 -26.09 27.51 -26.04
N LYS A 343 -27.42 27.68 -26.00
CA LYS A 343 -28.30 26.91 -25.12
C LYS A 343 -28.22 25.40 -25.35
N VAL A 344 -28.23 24.96 -26.61
CA VAL A 344 -28.19 23.51 -26.91
C VAL A 344 -26.82 22.91 -26.57
N VAL A 345 -25.72 23.65 -26.78
CA VAL A 345 -24.37 23.22 -26.40
C VAL A 345 -24.19 23.22 -24.87
N ASP A 346 -24.72 24.20 -24.15
CA ASP A 346 -24.66 24.24 -22.68
C ASP A 346 -25.48 23.09 -22.05
N ASN A 347 -26.63 22.75 -22.63
CA ASN A 347 -27.38 21.56 -22.22
C ASN A 347 -26.58 20.27 -22.45
N LEU A 348 -25.93 20.12 -23.61
CA LEU A 348 -25.04 18.97 -23.88
C LEU A 348 -23.92 18.90 -22.84
N ARG A 349 -23.29 20.03 -22.50
CA ARG A 349 -22.23 20.09 -21.47
C ARG A 349 -22.74 19.61 -20.11
N GLN A 350 -23.91 20.06 -19.69
CA GLN A 350 -24.51 19.65 -18.43
C GLN A 350 -24.84 18.15 -18.40
N GLU A 351 -25.46 17.64 -19.47
CA GLU A 351 -25.80 16.22 -19.62
C GLU A 351 -24.53 15.35 -19.66
N TRP A 352 -23.50 15.79 -20.38
CA TRP A 352 -22.21 15.13 -20.45
C TRP A 352 -21.51 15.07 -19.09
N ALA A 353 -21.51 16.18 -18.35
CA ALA A 353 -20.96 16.22 -17.00
C ALA A 353 -21.73 15.31 -16.04
N GLN A 354 -23.06 15.24 -16.17
CA GLN A 354 -23.89 14.35 -15.37
C GLN A 354 -23.61 12.87 -15.68
N ALA A 355 -23.49 12.49 -16.95
CA ALA A 355 -23.17 11.13 -17.37
C ALA A 355 -21.79 10.70 -16.83
N ASN A 356 -20.77 11.56 -16.94
CA ASN A 356 -19.44 11.28 -16.41
C ASN A 356 -19.43 11.15 -14.88
N ARG A 357 -20.10 12.04 -14.15
CA ARG A 357 -20.24 11.92 -12.69
C ARG A 357 -20.92 10.60 -12.30
N GLY A 358 -22.03 10.26 -12.95
CA GLY A 358 -22.74 9.01 -12.69
C GLY A 358 -21.89 7.77 -12.95
N TYR A 359 -21.09 7.77 -14.03
CA TYR A 359 -20.13 6.71 -14.30
C TYR A 359 -19.06 6.60 -13.19
N THR A 360 -18.43 7.71 -12.81
CA THR A 360 -17.40 7.73 -11.76
C THR A 360 -17.94 7.23 -10.42
N GLU A 361 -19.14 7.64 -10.03
CA GLU A 361 -19.80 7.18 -8.80
C GLU A 361 -20.07 5.67 -8.83
N GLN A 362 -20.58 5.13 -9.94
CA GLN A 362 -20.81 3.69 -10.07
C GLN A 362 -19.52 2.88 -10.12
N GLN A 363 -18.50 3.40 -10.80
CA GLN A 363 -17.19 2.76 -10.85
C GLN A 363 -16.55 2.72 -9.47
N ALA A 364 -16.52 3.83 -8.74
CA ALA A 364 -15.98 3.89 -7.38
C ALA A 364 -16.70 2.92 -6.44
N ARG A 365 -18.04 2.85 -6.56
CA ARG A 365 -18.85 1.91 -5.80
C ARG A 365 -18.52 0.45 -6.13
N TRP A 366 -18.43 0.11 -7.42
CA TRP A 366 -18.11 -1.26 -7.85
C TRP A 366 -16.71 -1.68 -7.38
N VAL A 367 -15.71 -0.80 -7.47
CA VAL A 367 -14.35 -1.05 -6.95
C VAL A 367 -14.41 -1.35 -5.45
N GLY A 368 -15.06 -0.48 -4.67
CA GLY A 368 -15.21 -0.69 -3.22
C GLY A 368 -15.89 -2.02 -2.89
N CYS A 369 -17.01 -2.35 -3.55
CA CYS A 369 -17.70 -3.62 -3.36
C CYS A 369 -16.85 -4.83 -3.79
N SER A 370 -16.08 -4.73 -4.87
CA SER A 370 -15.20 -5.80 -5.32
C SER A 370 -14.07 -6.06 -4.33
N GLU A 371 -13.48 -5.00 -3.76
CA GLU A 371 -12.42 -5.09 -2.77
C GLU A 371 -12.91 -5.70 -1.46
N THR A 372 -14.04 -5.23 -0.92
CA THR A 372 -14.62 -5.76 0.32
C THR A 372 -15.06 -7.22 0.15
N TRP A 373 -15.69 -7.56 -0.98
CA TRP A 373 -16.05 -8.94 -1.32
C TRP A 373 -14.83 -9.86 -1.46
N GLY A 374 -13.81 -9.40 -2.18
CA GLY A 374 -12.56 -10.15 -2.35
C GLY A 374 -11.78 -10.30 -1.04
N SER A 375 -11.80 -9.29 -0.18
CA SER A 375 -11.21 -9.35 1.17
C SER A 375 -11.93 -10.37 2.06
N LEU A 376 -13.28 -10.34 2.07
CA LEU A 376 -14.09 -11.30 2.81
C LEU A 376 -13.82 -12.73 2.36
N HIS A 377 -13.83 -12.97 1.04
CA HIS A 377 -13.62 -14.31 0.49
C HIS A 377 -12.22 -14.86 0.80
N ARG A 378 -11.18 -14.02 0.69
CA ARG A 378 -9.81 -14.37 1.07
C ARG A 378 -9.72 -14.68 2.57
N THR A 379 -10.20 -13.78 3.42
CA THR A 379 -10.19 -13.96 4.88
C THR A 379 -10.93 -15.22 5.29
N LEU A 380 -12.10 -15.50 4.71
CA LEU A 380 -12.88 -16.71 4.97
C LEU A 380 -12.12 -17.98 4.58
N THR A 381 -11.47 -17.99 3.41
CA THR A 381 -10.72 -19.15 2.89
C THR A 381 -9.44 -19.38 3.68
N ASP A 382 -8.68 -18.34 3.97
CA ASP A 382 -7.44 -18.40 4.75
C ASP A 382 -7.71 -18.80 6.20
N PHE A 383 -8.79 -18.29 6.79
CA PHE A 383 -9.18 -18.65 8.14
C PHE A 383 -9.71 -20.09 8.21
N SER A 384 -10.51 -20.53 7.23
CA SER A 384 -10.97 -21.92 7.16
C SER A 384 -9.83 -22.91 6.98
N SER A 385 -8.90 -22.65 6.05
CA SER A 385 -7.73 -23.54 5.83
C SER A 385 -6.79 -23.57 7.03
N TRP A 386 -6.64 -22.43 7.72
CA TRP A 386 -5.91 -22.38 8.98
C TRP A 386 -6.59 -23.20 10.08
N LEU A 387 -7.93 -23.14 10.19
CA LEU A 387 -8.67 -23.99 11.11
C LEU A 387 -8.47 -25.48 10.80
N ASP A 388 -8.52 -25.89 9.52
CA ASP A 388 -8.25 -27.27 9.10
C ASP A 388 -6.84 -27.73 9.59
N GLY A 389 -5.84 -26.87 9.39
CA GLY A 389 -4.46 -27.12 9.83
C GLY A 389 -4.28 -27.16 11.35
N MET A 390 -5.10 -26.43 12.12
CA MET A 390 -5.02 -26.43 13.57
C MET A 390 -5.80 -27.58 14.20
N GLU A 391 -6.98 -27.90 13.69
CA GLU A 391 -7.78 -29.06 14.10
C GLU A 391 -7.00 -30.37 13.84
N THR A 392 -6.26 -30.46 12.72
CA THR A 392 -5.35 -31.58 12.46
C THR A 392 -4.19 -31.63 13.47
N LYS A 393 -3.51 -30.51 13.73
CA LYS A 393 -2.44 -30.45 14.74
C LYS A 393 -2.92 -30.84 16.14
N ILE A 394 -4.10 -30.39 16.56
CA ILE A 394 -4.68 -30.75 17.86
C ILE A 394 -4.98 -32.26 17.93
N ARG A 395 -5.56 -32.82 16.85
CA ARG A 395 -5.82 -34.26 16.73
C ARG A 395 -4.53 -35.08 16.78
N ASP A 396 -3.49 -34.69 16.04
CA ASP A 396 -2.22 -35.41 16.01
C ASP A 396 -1.48 -35.32 17.34
N ALA A 397 -1.65 -34.20 18.05
CA ALA A 397 -1.04 -33.96 19.35
C ALA A 397 -1.70 -34.71 20.52
N SER A 398 -2.79 -35.46 20.27
CA SER A 398 -3.50 -36.25 21.29
C SER A 398 -2.71 -37.44 21.86
N SER A 399 -1.63 -37.86 21.17
CA SER A 399 -0.78 -39.01 21.52
C SER A 399 0.63 -38.64 22.02
N GLN A 400 0.88 -37.35 22.25
CA GLN A 400 2.21 -36.83 22.60
C GLN A 400 2.59 -37.07 24.07
N SER A 401 3.90 -37.09 24.32
CA SER A 401 4.43 -37.07 25.69
C SER A 401 4.02 -35.77 26.40
N LEU A 402 3.97 -35.77 27.74
CA LEU A 402 3.52 -34.61 28.51
C LEU A 402 4.37 -33.34 28.24
N ALA A 403 5.69 -33.49 28.07
CA ALA A 403 6.59 -32.38 27.76
C ALA A 403 6.33 -31.79 26.36
N ASP A 404 6.11 -32.66 25.37
CA ASP A 404 5.78 -32.25 23.99
C ASP A 404 4.36 -31.65 23.92
N ALA A 405 3.42 -32.18 24.71
CA ALA A 405 2.07 -31.67 24.82
C ALA A 405 2.04 -30.24 25.38
N ARG A 406 2.89 -29.90 26.38
CA ARG A 406 3.05 -28.53 26.89
C ARG A 406 3.61 -27.57 25.84
N SER A 407 4.67 -27.99 25.15
CA SER A 407 5.31 -27.16 24.13
C SER A 407 4.34 -26.88 22.98
N THR A 408 3.64 -27.91 22.51
CA THR A 408 2.62 -27.75 21.47
C THR A 408 1.41 -26.95 21.93
N GLN A 409 0.94 -27.11 23.18
CA GLN A 409 -0.14 -26.27 23.73
C GLN A 409 0.23 -24.78 23.69
N LYS A 410 1.43 -24.42 24.15
CA LYS A 410 1.90 -23.02 24.17
C LYS A 410 1.99 -22.42 22.75
N GLU A 411 2.47 -23.20 21.79
CA GLU A 411 2.52 -22.75 20.39
C GLU A 411 1.12 -22.60 19.79
N LEU A 412 0.19 -23.51 20.08
CA LEU A 412 -1.19 -23.41 19.60
C LEU A 412 -1.93 -22.20 20.17
N GLU A 413 -1.75 -21.90 21.47
CA GLU A 413 -2.30 -20.71 22.11
C GLU A 413 -1.75 -19.42 21.49
N LYS A 414 -0.45 -19.38 21.17
CA LYS A 414 0.17 -18.26 20.45
C LYS A 414 -0.42 -18.08 19.03
N GLN A 415 -0.69 -19.17 18.32
CA GLN A 415 -1.29 -19.09 16.99
C GLN A 415 -2.75 -18.63 17.07
N VAL A 416 -3.49 -19.03 18.10
CA VAL A 416 -4.86 -18.59 18.36
C VAL A 416 -4.94 -17.09 18.63
N THR A 417 -4.05 -16.52 19.45
CA THR A 417 -4.05 -15.08 19.72
C THR A 417 -3.83 -14.26 18.44
N LEU A 418 -2.94 -14.72 17.55
CA LEU A 418 -2.72 -14.09 16.24
C LEU A 418 -3.94 -14.14 15.32
N LYS A 419 -4.84 -15.11 15.52
CA LYS A 419 -6.01 -15.33 14.66
C LYS A 419 -7.32 -14.73 15.19
N HIS A 420 -7.28 -14.11 16.36
CA HIS A 420 -8.43 -13.41 16.93
C HIS A 420 -8.90 -12.24 16.05
N ARG A 421 -7.98 -11.36 15.62
CA ARG A 421 -8.30 -10.22 14.73
C ARG A 421 -8.92 -10.65 13.40
N PRO A 422 -8.36 -11.61 12.64
CA PRO A 422 -9.02 -12.17 11.45
C PRO A 422 -10.44 -12.67 11.69
N SER A 423 -10.73 -13.28 12.84
CA SER A 423 -12.09 -13.75 13.16
C SER A 423 -13.09 -12.60 13.36
N GLN A 424 -12.65 -11.47 13.94
CA GLN A 424 -13.46 -10.27 14.11
C GLN A 424 -13.65 -9.53 12.79
N THR A 425 -12.58 -9.38 12.00
CA THR A 425 -12.64 -8.80 10.65
C THR A 425 -13.61 -9.59 9.77
N LEU A 426 -13.59 -10.92 9.84
CA LEU A 426 -14.52 -11.79 9.12
C LEU A 426 -15.99 -11.48 9.48
N GLN A 427 -16.30 -11.28 10.77
CA GLN A 427 -17.66 -10.93 11.21
C GLN A 427 -18.10 -9.55 10.73
N LEU A 428 -17.24 -8.54 10.87
CA LEU A 428 -17.53 -7.17 10.44
C LEU A 428 -17.74 -7.09 8.92
N SER A 429 -16.83 -7.66 8.13
CA SER A 429 -16.96 -7.69 6.68
C SER A 429 -18.15 -8.53 6.21
N CYS A 430 -18.50 -9.61 6.92
CA CYS A 430 -19.70 -10.39 6.61
C CYS A 430 -20.96 -9.53 6.80
N ARG A 431 -21.05 -8.80 7.92
CA ARG A 431 -22.19 -7.92 8.20
C ARG A 431 -22.34 -6.85 7.12
N GLU A 432 -21.26 -6.12 6.82
CA GLU A 432 -21.24 -5.09 5.78
C GLU A 432 -21.72 -5.63 4.42
N VAL A 433 -21.27 -6.83 4.05
CA VAL A 433 -21.64 -7.47 2.78
C VAL A 433 -23.08 -7.97 2.79
N THR A 434 -23.56 -8.55 3.90
CA THR A 434 -24.95 -9.03 4.03
C THR A 434 -25.96 -7.90 3.95
N GLU A 435 -25.62 -6.69 4.41
CA GLU A 435 -26.45 -5.48 4.26
C GLU A 435 -26.62 -5.08 2.77
N GLY A 436 -25.68 -5.46 1.91
CA GLY A 436 -25.69 -5.17 0.46
C GLY A 436 -26.17 -6.30 -0.45
N LEU A 437 -26.57 -7.45 0.11
CA LEU A 437 -27.04 -8.65 -0.59
C LEU A 437 -28.56 -8.84 -0.49
N GLY A 438 -29.13 -9.62 -1.41
CA GLY A 438 -30.51 -10.10 -1.29
C GLY A 438 -30.66 -11.09 -0.12
N GLN A 439 -31.86 -11.18 0.47
CA GLN A 439 -32.11 -11.96 1.70
C GLN A 439 -31.63 -13.42 1.65
N GLU A 440 -31.87 -14.13 0.54
CA GLU A 440 -31.45 -15.53 0.39
C GLU A 440 -29.92 -15.69 0.31
N GLU A 441 -29.24 -14.81 -0.43
CA GLU A 441 -27.77 -14.88 -0.57
C GLU A 441 -27.06 -14.39 0.68
N ALA A 442 -27.61 -13.36 1.34
CA ALA A 442 -27.15 -12.90 2.64
C ALA A 442 -27.23 -14.04 3.67
N LYS A 443 -28.33 -14.78 3.71
CA LYS A 443 -28.50 -15.94 4.59
C LYS A 443 -27.47 -17.03 4.32
N LYS A 444 -27.26 -17.43 3.06
CA LYS A 444 -26.25 -18.44 2.71
C LYS A 444 -24.82 -18.01 3.10
N LEU A 445 -24.47 -16.74 2.88
CA LEU A 445 -23.17 -16.21 3.26
C LEU A 445 -23.00 -16.22 4.79
N GLN A 446 -24.03 -15.77 5.52
CA GLN A 446 -24.04 -15.78 6.98
C GLN A 446 -23.89 -17.20 7.53
N GLU A 447 -24.60 -18.18 6.98
CA GLU A 447 -24.49 -19.60 7.38
C GLU A 447 -23.07 -20.15 7.20
N ARG A 448 -22.36 -19.75 6.13
CA ARG A 448 -20.97 -20.15 5.88
C ARG A 448 -20.01 -19.53 6.90
N VAL A 449 -20.14 -18.23 7.17
CA VAL A 449 -19.32 -17.53 8.17
C VAL A 449 -19.59 -18.09 9.56
N ASP A 450 -20.85 -18.32 9.92
CA ASP A 450 -21.25 -18.90 11.19
C ASP A 450 -20.73 -20.34 11.37
N ALA A 451 -20.65 -21.14 10.29
CA ALA A 451 -20.04 -22.46 10.34
C ALA A 451 -18.54 -22.39 10.70
N VAL A 452 -17.80 -21.48 10.07
CA VAL A 452 -16.38 -21.26 10.34
C VAL A 452 -16.17 -20.71 11.76
N LEU A 453 -17.01 -19.78 12.22
CA LEU A 453 -16.95 -19.24 13.58
C LEU A 453 -17.36 -20.27 14.65
N ARG A 454 -18.26 -21.21 14.33
CA ARG A 454 -18.56 -22.34 15.23
C ARG A 454 -17.35 -23.24 15.40
N ARG A 455 -16.64 -23.56 14.31
CA ARG A 455 -15.39 -24.33 14.36
C ARG A 455 -14.33 -23.63 15.20
N TRP A 456 -14.15 -22.33 14.98
CA TRP A 456 -13.27 -21.49 15.80
C TRP A 456 -13.59 -21.58 17.31
N ARG A 457 -14.85 -21.39 17.70
CA ARG A 457 -15.27 -21.54 19.11
C ARG A 457 -15.04 -22.95 19.65
N GLY A 458 -15.32 -23.98 18.85
CA GLY A 458 -15.04 -25.38 19.20
C GLY A 458 -13.56 -25.62 19.47
N LEU A 459 -12.69 -25.10 18.60
CA LEU A 459 -11.24 -25.19 18.75
C LEU A 459 -10.74 -24.50 20.04
N LEU A 460 -11.30 -23.35 20.39
CA LEU A 460 -10.97 -22.67 21.65
C LEU A 460 -11.34 -23.52 22.87
N LEU A 461 -12.52 -24.16 22.83
CA LEU A 461 -12.97 -25.07 23.90
C LEU A 461 -12.09 -26.32 23.98
N GLU A 462 -11.71 -26.90 22.84
CA GLU A 462 -10.80 -28.06 22.80
C GLU A 462 -9.41 -27.72 23.35
N LEU A 463 -8.88 -26.53 23.04
CA LEU A 463 -7.60 -26.07 23.60
C LEU A 463 -7.69 -25.84 25.11
N ALA A 464 -8.80 -25.28 25.60
CA ALA A 464 -9.02 -25.12 27.04
C ALA A 464 -9.11 -26.48 27.76
N ALA A 465 -9.88 -27.42 27.21
CA ALA A 465 -9.99 -28.78 27.75
C ALA A 465 -8.65 -29.53 27.71
N ARG A 466 -7.86 -29.34 26.64
CA ARG A 466 -6.51 -29.91 26.54
C ARG A 466 -5.56 -29.33 27.58
N ARG A 467 -5.61 -28.02 27.84
CA ARG A 467 -4.84 -27.36 28.90
C ARG A 467 -5.16 -27.94 30.27
N GLU A 468 -6.45 -28.12 30.57
CA GLU A 468 -6.90 -28.72 31.84
C GLU A 468 -6.48 -30.19 31.97
N LYS A 469 -6.53 -30.96 30.88
CA LYS A 469 -6.04 -32.34 30.86
C LYS A 469 -4.53 -32.41 31.09
N ILE A 470 -3.73 -31.56 30.43
CA ILE A 470 -2.29 -31.48 30.63
C ILE A 470 -1.99 -31.12 32.10
N ALA A 471 -2.67 -30.11 32.66
CA ALA A 471 -2.54 -29.77 34.08
C ALA A 471 -2.94 -30.94 35.02
N SER A 472 -3.96 -31.72 34.66
CA SER A 472 -4.39 -32.89 35.43
C SER A 472 -3.41 -34.07 35.33
N ASP A 473 -2.84 -34.34 34.15
CA ASP A 473 -1.85 -35.41 33.93
C ASP A 473 -0.50 -35.07 34.60
N GLU A 474 -0.17 -33.79 34.74
CA GLU A 474 0.97 -33.30 35.55
C GLU A 474 0.80 -33.61 37.03
N VAL A 475 -0.41 -33.36 37.56
CA VAL A 475 -0.79 -33.70 38.93
C VAL A 475 -0.98 -35.22 39.10
N GLY A 476 -1.32 -35.96 38.04
CA GLY A 476 -1.42 -37.42 38.07
C GLY A 476 -0.07 -38.13 38.06
N SER A 477 0.93 -37.56 37.38
CA SER A 477 2.31 -38.05 37.41
C SER A 477 3.05 -37.65 38.71
N ALA A 478 2.56 -36.62 39.42
CA ALA A 478 3.04 -36.20 40.72
C ALA A 478 2.01 -36.53 41.81
N VAL A 479 2.20 -37.68 42.47
CA VAL A 479 1.63 -38.10 43.76
C VAL A 479 0.49 -39.13 43.67
N GLY A 480 0.70 -40.27 44.33
CA GLY A 480 -0.39 -41.09 44.87
C GLY A 480 -1.19 -40.34 45.94
N GLY A 481 -1.87 -39.25 45.57
CA GLY A 481 -2.45 -38.26 46.48
C GLY A 481 -3.56 -37.47 45.81
N ARG A 482 -4.56 -38.19 45.29
CA ARG A 482 -5.72 -37.62 44.56
C ARG A 482 -6.47 -36.54 45.35
N GLU A 483 -6.39 -36.54 46.68
CA GLU A 483 -7.03 -35.56 47.56
C GLU A 483 -6.12 -34.38 47.93
N GLY A 484 -4.79 -34.58 47.99
CA GLY A 484 -3.82 -33.51 48.27
C GLY A 484 -3.56 -32.60 47.07
N GLY A 485 -3.51 -33.15 45.86
CA GLY A 485 -3.32 -32.36 44.63
C GLY A 485 -4.54 -31.49 44.27
N GLN A 486 -5.76 -31.93 44.61
CA GLN A 486 -6.97 -31.12 44.42
C GLN A 486 -7.03 -29.95 45.41
N TYR A 487 -6.51 -30.13 46.63
CA TYR A 487 -6.37 -29.06 47.62
C TYR A 487 -5.29 -28.05 47.20
N GLU A 488 -4.10 -28.53 46.80
CA GLU A 488 -3.02 -27.66 46.31
C GLU A 488 -3.43 -26.88 45.04
N GLY A 489 -4.17 -27.52 44.14
CA GLY A 489 -4.75 -26.87 42.96
C GLY A 489 -5.80 -25.81 43.29
N LEU A 490 -6.51 -25.94 44.42
CA LEU A 490 -7.43 -24.92 44.91
C LEU A 490 -6.68 -23.75 45.55
N VAL A 491 -5.64 -24.03 46.35
CA VAL A 491 -4.78 -23.01 46.97
C VAL A 491 -4.10 -22.15 45.91
N THR A 492 -3.45 -22.79 44.92
CA THR A 492 -2.76 -22.09 43.83
C THR A 492 -3.72 -21.26 42.97
N TRP A 493 -4.96 -21.72 42.76
CA TRP A 493 -5.97 -20.94 42.06
C TRP A 493 -6.41 -19.70 42.86
N VAL A 494 -6.60 -19.84 44.17
CA VAL A 494 -6.92 -18.72 45.07
C VAL A 494 -5.77 -17.70 45.10
N GLU A 495 -4.52 -18.15 45.14
CA GLU A 495 -3.34 -17.29 45.05
C GLU A 495 -3.26 -16.55 43.71
N GLN A 496 -3.56 -17.23 42.59
CA GLN A 496 -3.62 -16.60 41.27
C GLN A 496 -4.74 -15.57 41.15
N ALA A 497 -5.93 -15.87 41.69
CA ALA A 497 -7.06 -14.93 41.70
C ALA A 497 -6.76 -13.68 42.54
N ASN A 498 -6.13 -13.83 43.72
CA ASN A 498 -5.69 -12.70 44.55
C ASN A 498 -4.61 -11.88 43.85
N ALA A 499 -3.60 -12.55 43.27
CA ALA A 499 -2.54 -11.87 42.52
C ALA A 499 -3.07 -11.10 41.31
N LEU A 500 -4.14 -11.57 40.66
CA LEU A 500 -4.80 -10.86 39.56
C LEU A 500 -5.54 -9.59 40.02
N THR A 501 -6.13 -9.61 41.21
CA THR A 501 -6.77 -8.42 41.79
C THR A 501 -5.75 -7.41 42.34
N GLU A 502 -4.56 -7.88 42.73
CA GLU A 502 -3.46 -7.06 43.24
C GLU A 502 -2.51 -6.56 42.14
N ALA A 503 -2.54 -7.17 40.95
CA ALA A 503 -1.69 -6.80 39.83
C ALA A 503 -2.03 -5.39 39.31
N ALA A 504 -1.02 -4.52 39.29
CA ALA A 504 -1.11 -3.22 38.64
C ALA A 504 -1.11 -3.40 37.11
N VAL A 505 -2.23 -3.08 36.48
CA VAL A 505 -2.40 -3.18 35.02
C VAL A 505 -2.14 -1.84 34.37
N ASN A 506 -1.42 -1.84 33.25
CA ASN A 506 -1.25 -0.63 32.46
C ASN A 506 -2.57 -0.21 31.80
N VAL A 507 -3.25 0.74 32.43
CA VAL A 507 -4.53 1.31 31.98
C VAL A 507 -4.43 2.14 30.68
N THR A 508 -3.21 2.42 30.21
CA THR A 508 -2.97 3.13 28.94
C THR A 508 -2.79 2.22 27.73
N ASP A 509 -2.76 0.90 27.95
CA ASP A 509 -2.61 -0.11 26.90
C ASP A 509 -3.90 -0.93 26.77
N GLU A 510 -4.65 -0.69 25.69
CA GLU A 510 -5.90 -1.38 25.38
C GLU A 510 -5.72 -2.91 25.32
N ALA A 511 -4.61 -3.40 24.75
CA ALA A 511 -4.38 -4.82 24.58
C ALA A 511 -4.06 -5.50 25.93
N ALA A 512 -3.27 -4.83 26.77
CA ALA A 512 -2.98 -5.31 28.13
C ALA A 512 -4.24 -5.33 29.01
N LEU A 513 -5.08 -4.30 28.91
CA LEU A 513 -6.31 -4.19 29.68
C LEU A 513 -7.38 -5.18 29.22
N ALA A 514 -7.50 -5.43 27.90
CA ALA A 514 -8.38 -6.45 27.35
C ALA A 514 -7.96 -7.88 27.74
N ALA A 515 -6.66 -8.16 27.72
CA ALA A 515 -6.12 -9.44 28.18
C ALA A 515 -6.41 -9.65 29.67
N HIS A 516 -6.19 -8.63 30.51
CA HIS A 516 -6.46 -8.71 31.94
C HIS A 516 -7.96 -8.88 32.25
N SER A 517 -8.83 -8.14 31.55
CA SER A 517 -10.29 -8.29 31.64
C SER A 517 -10.73 -9.74 31.37
N THR A 518 -10.16 -10.36 30.33
CA THR A 518 -10.42 -11.75 29.97
C THR A 518 -9.94 -12.73 31.05
N MET A 519 -8.76 -12.49 31.64
CA MET A 519 -8.24 -13.31 32.73
C MET A 519 -9.14 -13.24 33.97
N VAL A 520 -9.60 -12.05 34.36
CA VAL A 520 -10.54 -11.85 35.47
C VAL A 520 -11.88 -12.52 35.19
N GLN A 521 -12.38 -12.42 33.95
CA GLN A 521 -13.64 -13.05 33.55
C GLN A 521 -13.57 -14.58 33.59
N ASN A 522 -12.43 -15.17 33.20
CA ASN A 522 -12.21 -16.61 33.31
C ASN A 522 -12.19 -17.08 34.77
N HIS A 523 -11.50 -16.35 35.67
CA HIS A 523 -11.49 -16.69 37.10
C HIS A 523 -12.88 -16.53 37.74
N LEU A 524 -13.69 -15.56 37.30
CA LEU A 524 -15.09 -15.46 37.71
C LEU A 524 -15.96 -16.63 37.23
N HIS A 525 -15.70 -17.14 36.03
CA HIS A 525 -16.42 -18.31 35.52
C HIS A 525 -16.03 -19.60 36.24
N GLU A 526 -14.76 -19.71 36.68
CA GLU A 526 -14.25 -20.86 37.41
C GLU A 526 -14.64 -20.82 38.90
N LEU A 527 -14.90 -19.65 39.49
CA LEU A 527 -15.21 -19.45 40.91
C LEU A 527 -16.32 -20.40 41.46
N PRO A 528 -17.47 -20.61 40.80
CA PRO A 528 -18.51 -21.51 41.32
C PRO A 528 -18.03 -22.96 41.43
N SER A 529 -17.21 -23.42 40.47
CA SER A 529 -16.66 -24.78 40.48
C SER A 529 -15.65 -24.98 41.63
N LYS A 530 -14.91 -23.93 41.99
CA LYS A 530 -13.96 -23.93 43.10
C LYS A 530 -14.67 -23.87 44.46
N GLN A 531 -15.78 -23.13 44.57
CA GLN A 531 -16.66 -23.14 45.75
C GLN A 531 -17.29 -24.53 45.97
N GLU A 532 -17.74 -25.19 44.90
CA GLU A 532 -18.29 -26.55 45.00
C GLU A 532 -17.22 -27.58 45.41
N LEU A 533 -15.99 -27.40 44.95
CA LEU A 533 -14.85 -28.24 45.31
C LEU A 533 -14.44 -28.06 46.78
N LEU A 534 -14.45 -26.83 47.30
CA LEU A 534 -14.24 -26.56 48.73
C LEU A 534 -15.34 -27.20 49.60
N LYS A 535 -16.61 -27.09 49.19
CA LYS A 535 -17.74 -27.71 49.89
C LYS A 535 -17.59 -29.23 49.98
N LYS A 536 -17.12 -29.87 48.90
CA LYS A 536 -16.80 -31.31 48.88
C LYS A 536 -15.68 -31.66 49.87
N PHE A 537 -14.66 -30.81 50.04
CA PHE A 537 -13.62 -31.04 51.05
C PHE A 537 -14.14 -30.88 52.49
N GLN A 538 -15.04 -29.92 52.73
CA GLN A 538 -15.68 -29.74 54.03
C GLN A 538 -16.58 -30.94 54.38
N GLU A 539 -17.29 -31.52 53.42
CA GLU A 539 -18.17 -32.68 53.63
C GLU A 539 -17.41 -34.01 53.79
N THR A 540 -16.26 -34.17 53.11
CA THR A 540 -15.52 -35.44 53.08
C THR A 540 -14.42 -35.56 54.14
N HIS A 541 -14.02 -34.44 54.78
CA HIS A 541 -12.98 -34.38 55.81
C HIS A 541 -11.73 -35.24 55.51
N PRO A 542 -11.03 -34.99 54.38
CA PRO A 542 -9.87 -35.78 53.99
C PRO A 542 -8.74 -35.67 55.03
N LYS A 543 -8.09 -36.79 55.35
CA LYS A 543 -7.03 -36.89 56.40
C LYS A 543 -5.81 -36.00 56.14
N THR A 544 -5.66 -35.52 54.91
CA THR A 544 -4.54 -34.72 54.40
C THR A 544 -4.72 -33.21 54.58
N VAL A 545 -5.93 -32.72 54.90
CA VAL A 545 -6.24 -31.28 54.99
C VAL A 545 -6.81 -30.95 56.37
N SER A 546 -6.22 -29.99 57.07
CA SER A 546 -6.67 -29.56 58.39
C SER A 546 -7.97 -28.75 58.31
N PRO A 547 -8.90 -28.87 59.28
CA PRO A 547 -10.12 -28.04 59.32
C PRO A 547 -9.81 -26.53 59.35
N ALA A 548 -8.68 -26.11 59.94
CA ALA A 548 -8.26 -24.71 59.94
C ALA A 548 -7.86 -24.20 58.54
N GLN A 549 -7.32 -25.09 57.69
CA GLN A 549 -6.93 -24.78 56.32
C GLN A 549 -8.14 -24.61 55.39
N THR A 550 -9.17 -25.45 55.57
CA THR A 550 -10.44 -25.30 54.83
C THR A 550 -11.19 -24.03 55.20
N THR A 551 -11.19 -23.63 56.48
CA THR A 551 -11.83 -22.37 56.92
C THR A 551 -11.08 -21.13 56.42
N ALA A 552 -9.74 -21.20 56.32
CA ALA A 552 -8.96 -20.10 55.73
C ALA A 552 -9.22 -19.95 54.21
N LEU A 553 -9.36 -21.06 53.47
CA LEU A 553 -9.73 -21.03 52.05
C LEU A 553 -11.17 -20.55 51.83
N GLU A 554 -12.09 -20.90 52.74
CA GLU A 554 -13.47 -20.41 52.72
C GLU A 554 -13.52 -18.88 52.84
N ALA A 555 -12.82 -18.31 53.82
CA ALA A 555 -12.74 -16.87 54.00
C ALA A 555 -12.10 -16.15 52.79
N ASN A 556 -11.05 -16.73 52.19
CA ASN A 556 -10.42 -16.16 50.99
C ASN A 556 -11.31 -16.26 49.75
N LEU A 557 -12.03 -17.37 49.56
CA LEU A 557 -12.97 -17.53 48.45
C LEU A 557 -14.20 -16.65 48.60
N GLU A 558 -14.69 -16.42 49.83
CA GLU A 558 -15.76 -15.49 50.11
C GLU A 558 -15.33 -14.05 49.81
N LYS A 559 -14.13 -13.65 50.27
CA LYS A 559 -13.52 -12.35 49.92
C LYS A 559 -13.37 -12.20 48.39
N LEU A 560 -12.83 -13.21 47.70
CA LEU A 560 -12.70 -13.22 46.23
C LEU A 560 -14.04 -13.16 45.50
N SER A 561 -15.09 -13.78 46.06
CA SER A 561 -16.43 -13.75 45.48
C SER A 561 -17.06 -12.36 45.50
N GLU A 562 -16.63 -11.49 46.42
CA GLU A 562 -17.05 -10.09 46.48
C GLU A 562 -16.12 -9.16 45.70
N THR A 563 -14.80 -9.41 45.70
CA THR A 563 -13.81 -8.53 45.08
C THR A 563 -13.67 -8.73 43.57
N LEU A 564 -13.69 -9.96 43.07
CA LEU A 564 -13.52 -10.25 41.63
C LEU A 564 -14.61 -9.60 40.75
N PRO A 565 -15.91 -9.63 41.09
CA PRO A 565 -16.95 -8.97 40.27
C PRO A 565 -16.80 -7.45 40.24
N ARG A 566 -16.38 -6.85 41.37
CA ARG A 566 -16.13 -5.40 41.47
C ARG A 566 -14.90 -5.00 40.65
N TYR A 567 -13.83 -5.78 40.75
CA TYR A 567 -12.61 -5.57 39.97
C TYR A 567 -12.84 -5.76 38.48
N ARG A 568 -13.64 -6.75 38.07
CA ARG A 568 -14.09 -6.93 36.69
C ARG A 568 -14.80 -5.68 36.16
N ASN A 569 -15.79 -5.18 36.88
CA ASN A 569 -16.56 -4.01 36.45
C ASN A 569 -15.66 -2.78 36.29
N MET A 570 -14.69 -2.62 37.20
CA MET A 570 -13.68 -1.57 37.11
C MET A 570 -12.81 -1.70 35.84
N VAL A 571 -12.24 -2.88 35.60
CA VAL A 571 -11.38 -3.16 34.43
C VAL A 571 -12.17 -3.02 33.13
N GLU A 572 -13.40 -3.51 33.05
CA GLU A 572 -14.29 -3.36 31.89
C GLU A 572 -14.68 -1.89 31.65
N THR A 573 -14.90 -1.11 32.72
CA THR A 573 -15.16 0.33 32.59
C THR A 573 -13.95 1.06 32.01
N LYS A 574 -12.74 0.80 32.56
CA LYS A 574 -11.50 1.39 32.02
C LYS A 574 -11.24 0.95 30.57
N LEU A 575 -11.55 -0.31 30.23
CA LEU A 575 -11.43 -0.84 28.88
C LEU A 575 -12.39 -0.16 27.90
N GLY A 576 -13.65 0.04 28.29
CA GLY A 576 -14.62 0.76 27.47
C GLY A 576 -14.21 2.21 27.22
N VAL A 577 -13.59 2.86 28.20
CA VAL A 577 -13.07 4.22 28.05
C VAL A 577 -11.88 4.26 27.10
N ILE A 578 -10.85 3.41 27.27
CA ILE A 578 -9.69 3.42 26.37
C ILE A 578 -10.11 3.07 24.92
N GLN A 579 -11.06 2.16 24.72
CA GLN A 579 -11.60 1.85 23.39
C GLN A 579 -12.32 3.04 22.76
N THR A 580 -13.08 3.79 23.56
CA THR A 580 -13.76 5.01 23.10
C THR A 580 -12.73 6.06 22.71
N LEU A 581 -11.72 6.26 23.56
CA LEU A 581 -10.61 7.17 23.34
C LEU A 581 -9.82 6.84 22.08
N VAL A 582 -9.45 5.57 21.87
CA VAL A 582 -8.74 5.11 20.66
C VAL A 582 -9.51 5.43 19.40
N ARG A 583 -10.81 5.10 19.39
CA ARG A 583 -11.68 5.39 18.25
C ARG A 583 -11.77 6.88 17.95
N GLU A 584 -11.98 7.70 18.97
CA GLU A 584 -12.10 9.16 18.81
C GLU A 584 -10.79 9.81 18.34
N VAL A 585 -9.64 9.31 18.82
CA VAL A 585 -8.30 9.72 18.37
C VAL A 585 -8.07 9.35 16.90
N GLU A 586 -8.43 8.14 16.49
CA GLU A 586 -8.34 7.72 15.09
C GLU A 586 -9.24 8.54 14.18
N ASP A 587 -10.47 8.83 14.61
CA ASP A 587 -11.42 9.64 13.84
C ASP A 587 -10.92 11.09 13.68
N LEU A 588 -10.32 11.67 14.74
CA LEU A 588 -9.68 12.99 14.68
C LEU A 588 -8.47 12.97 13.74
N TYR A 589 -7.61 11.96 13.83
CA TYR A 589 -6.46 11.79 12.95
C TYR A 589 -6.87 11.69 11.48
N ARG A 590 -7.82 10.81 11.16
CA ARG A 590 -8.36 10.66 9.79
C ARG A 590 -8.89 11.99 9.25
N TRP A 591 -9.63 12.74 10.08
CA TRP A 591 -10.10 14.07 9.69
C TRP A 591 -8.94 15.03 9.41
N THR A 592 -7.94 15.12 10.28
CA THR A 592 -6.78 16.01 10.06
C THR A 592 -5.98 15.65 8.81
N GLU A 593 -5.83 14.35 8.51
CA GLU A 593 -5.16 13.88 7.29
C GLU A 593 -5.97 14.23 6.04
N GLU A 594 -7.29 14.12 6.12
CA GLU A 594 -8.19 14.52 5.04
C GLU A 594 -8.07 16.02 4.74
N VAL A 595 -8.04 16.87 5.78
CA VAL A 595 -7.82 18.32 5.63
C VAL A 595 -6.46 18.62 5.00
N ARG A 596 -5.39 17.93 5.46
CA ARG A 596 -4.03 18.06 4.94
C ARG A 596 -3.95 17.72 3.45
N ILE A 597 -4.59 16.63 3.04
CA ILE A 597 -4.67 16.21 1.63
C ILE A 597 -5.47 17.23 0.81
N ARG A 598 -6.62 17.72 1.32
CA ARG A 598 -7.41 18.77 0.63
C ARG A 598 -6.60 20.06 0.45
N GLN A 599 -5.82 20.48 1.43
CA GLN A 599 -4.95 21.65 1.34
C GLN A 599 -3.79 21.44 0.35
N ALA A 600 -3.13 20.28 0.37
CA ALA A 600 -2.07 19.93 -0.57
C ALA A 600 -2.58 19.91 -2.02
N LEU A 601 -3.79 19.39 -2.24
CA LEU A 601 -4.45 19.42 -3.55
C LEU A 601 -4.80 20.85 -3.97
N ARG A 602 -5.28 21.71 -3.05
CA ARG A 602 -5.60 23.12 -3.36
C ARG A 602 -4.35 23.94 -3.71
N GLY A 603 -3.20 23.64 -3.11
CA GLY A 603 -1.91 24.25 -3.44
C GLY A 603 -1.32 23.81 -4.80
N ALA A 604 -1.77 22.69 -5.37
CA ALA A 604 -1.31 22.22 -6.67
C ALA A 604 -2.05 22.86 -7.87
N TYR A 605 -3.17 23.57 -7.63
CA TYR A 605 -4.00 24.19 -8.67
C TYR A 605 -3.94 25.72 -8.73
N THR A 606 -3.04 26.37 -7.98
CA THR A 606 -2.84 27.83 -8.10
C THR A 606 -1.90 28.16 -9.27
N THR A 607 -2.42 28.91 -10.24
CA THR A 607 -1.72 29.37 -11.45
C THR A 607 -0.46 30.21 -11.17
N PRO A 608 0.57 30.21 -12.04
CA PRO A 608 1.88 30.84 -11.80
C PRO A 608 1.94 32.38 -11.82
N GLN A 609 0.83 33.10 -11.70
CA GLN A 609 0.79 34.53 -12.04
C GLN A 609 1.16 35.47 -10.86
N ASP A 610 1.20 34.98 -9.62
CA ASP A 610 1.54 35.80 -8.44
C ASP A 610 2.98 35.59 -7.91
N ASP A 611 3.73 34.63 -8.45
CA ASP A 611 5.08 34.28 -7.96
C ASP A 611 6.20 35.25 -8.37
N GLN A 612 5.93 36.22 -9.26
CA GLN A 612 6.96 37.15 -9.75
C GLN A 612 7.23 38.36 -8.84
N ARG A 613 6.48 38.56 -7.74
CA ARG A 613 6.71 39.70 -6.82
C ARG A 613 7.34 39.34 -5.47
N THR A 614 7.60 38.07 -5.20
CA THR A 614 8.00 37.61 -3.85
C THR A 614 9.21 36.67 -3.84
N MET A 615 10.01 36.61 -4.91
CA MET A 615 11.36 36.04 -4.83
C MET A 615 12.31 37.03 -4.15
N GLY A 616 12.36 36.98 -2.82
CA GLY A 616 13.41 37.68 -2.11
C GLY A 616 13.22 37.84 -0.62
N GLN A 617 12.67 36.87 0.12
CA GLN A 617 12.97 36.68 1.55
C GLN A 617 12.77 35.21 1.93
N GLY A 618 13.66 34.70 2.79
CA GLY A 618 13.83 33.28 3.11
C GLY A 618 12.58 32.59 3.69
N TRP A 619 12.57 31.26 3.51
CA TRP A 619 11.51 30.31 3.85
C TRP A 619 11.17 30.18 5.35
N ASN A 620 11.71 31.03 6.23
CA ASN A 620 11.51 30.93 7.68
C ASN A 620 10.52 31.95 8.28
N ASN A 621 9.85 32.80 7.50
CA ASN A 621 9.02 33.87 8.06
C ASN A 621 7.64 34.08 7.42
N ARG A 622 7.05 33.07 6.79
CA ARG A 622 5.64 33.15 6.33
C ARG A 622 4.76 32.12 7.04
N ARG A 623 4.45 32.39 8.30
CA ARG A 623 3.16 31.99 8.88
C ARG A 623 2.22 33.15 8.54
N PRO A 624 1.31 33.03 7.55
CA PRO A 624 0.31 34.07 7.34
C PRO A 624 -0.54 34.11 8.62
N SER A 625 -0.61 35.26 9.27
CA SER A 625 -1.53 35.46 10.39
C SER A 625 -2.94 35.12 9.93
N LEU A 626 -3.64 34.26 10.68
CA LEU A 626 -4.99 33.78 10.39
C LEU A 626 -5.99 34.93 10.09
N GLU A 627 -5.72 36.12 10.62
CA GLU A 627 -6.49 37.36 10.41
C GLU A 627 -6.38 37.95 8.99
N GLN A 628 -5.29 37.72 8.26
CA GLN A 628 -5.14 38.24 6.88
C GLN A 628 -5.84 37.37 5.82
N ALA A 629 -6.22 36.14 6.16
CA ALA A 629 -7.05 35.29 5.30
C ALA A 629 -8.55 35.61 5.41
N GLU A 630 -8.95 36.52 6.31
CA GLU A 630 -10.35 36.87 6.55
C GLU A 630 -10.92 37.89 5.54
N ASP A 631 -10.08 38.66 4.86
CA ASP A 631 -10.53 39.78 4.00
C ASP A 631 -10.76 39.40 2.52
N GLU A 632 -10.23 38.25 2.07
CA GLU A 632 -10.46 37.75 0.71
C GLU A 632 -11.46 36.58 0.74
N GLY A 633 -12.74 36.95 0.79
CA GLY A 633 -13.86 36.01 0.88
C GLY A 633 -13.80 34.87 -0.15
N LYS A 634 -13.48 33.66 0.33
CA LYS A 634 -13.64 32.37 -0.36
C LYS A 634 -13.48 31.18 0.60
N LEU A 635 -14.27 31.12 1.67
CA LEU A 635 -14.49 29.89 2.44
C LEU A 635 -15.99 29.58 2.49
N THR A 636 -16.56 29.27 1.32
CA THR A 636 -17.87 28.61 1.19
C THR A 636 -17.65 27.18 0.72
N GLU A 637 -17.08 26.34 1.57
CA GLU A 637 -17.19 24.88 1.42
C GLU A 637 -17.72 24.34 2.74
N GLU A 638 -19.03 24.18 2.84
CA GLU A 638 -19.70 23.62 4.02
C GLU A 638 -19.45 22.11 4.07
N GLU A 639 -18.83 21.62 5.13
CA GLU A 639 -18.78 20.18 5.43
C GLU A 639 -20.12 19.80 6.09
N GLY A 640 -21.00 19.16 5.33
CA GLY A 640 -22.32 18.74 5.82
C GLY A 640 -23.29 19.87 6.20
N GLY A 641 -23.12 21.08 5.63
CA GLY A 641 -23.99 22.24 5.93
C GLY A 641 -23.60 23.03 7.18
N LYS A 642 -22.46 22.72 7.81
CA LYS A 642 -21.92 23.49 8.94
C LYS A 642 -20.75 24.40 8.50
N PRO A 643 -20.64 25.63 9.04
CA PRO A 643 -19.48 26.47 8.80
C PRO A 643 -18.19 25.82 9.33
N TRP A 644 -17.08 25.92 8.59
CA TRP A 644 -15.77 25.37 8.98
C TRP A 644 -15.30 25.82 10.37
N LYS A 645 -15.58 27.07 10.76
CA LYS A 645 -15.26 27.59 12.11
C LYS A 645 -16.01 26.84 13.23
N VAL A 646 -17.17 26.27 12.93
CA VAL A 646 -17.94 25.45 13.90
C VAL A 646 -17.34 24.05 13.95
N VAL A 647 -17.05 23.44 12.80
CA VAL A 647 -16.42 22.11 12.71
C VAL A 647 -15.05 22.11 13.39
N LEU A 648 -14.23 23.13 13.17
CA LEU A 648 -12.90 23.25 13.79
C LEU A 648 -13.02 23.36 15.31
N ARG A 649 -13.92 24.20 15.84
CA ARG A 649 -14.16 24.31 17.29
C ARG A 649 -14.69 23.00 17.90
N GLU A 650 -15.55 22.28 17.19
CA GLU A 650 -16.00 20.95 17.62
C GLU A 650 -14.80 19.98 17.71
N LYS A 651 -13.88 20.01 16.73
CA LYS A 651 -12.69 19.16 16.70
C LYS A 651 -11.63 19.54 17.74
N GLU A 652 -11.42 20.84 17.99
CA GLU A 652 -10.58 21.33 19.09
C GLU A 652 -11.12 20.88 20.45
N ALA A 653 -12.43 21.02 20.68
CA ALA A 653 -13.05 20.55 21.93
C ALA A 653 -12.90 19.03 22.11
N THR A 654 -13.01 18.24 21.04
CA THR A 654 -12.74 16.79 21.12
C THR A 654 -11.27 16.51 21.45
N TYR A 655 -10.33 17.26 20.89
CA TYR A 655 -8.91 17.10 21.16
C TYR A 655 -8.56 17.40 22.63
N GLU A 656 -9.02 18.52 23.17
CA GLU A 656 -8.77 18.88 24.59
C GLU A 656 -9.36 17.84 25.55
N ASN A 657 -10.54 17.31 25.22
CA ASN A 657 -11.15 16.24 26.01
C ASN A 657 -10.33 14.94 25.97
N LEU A 658 -9.85 14.55 24.78
CA LEU A 658 -9.00 13.38 24.61
C LEU A 658 -7.67 13.54 25.36
N ASP A 659 -7.02 14.71 25.23
CA ASP A 659 -5.75 15.00 25.87
C ASP A 659 -5.86 14.96 27.40
N THR A 660 -6.88 15.63 27.97
CA THR A 660 -7.14 15.61 29.42
C THR A 660 -7.47 14.21 29.94
N THR A 661 -8.28 13.42 29.22
CA THR A 661 -8.65 12.06 29.63
C THR A 661 -7.44 11.11 29.60
N PHE A 662 -6.61 11.19 28.55
CA PHE A 662 -5.38 10.40 28.47
C PHE A 662 -4.34 10.83 29.50
N TRP A 663 -4.28 12.12 29.83
CA TRP A 663 -3.39 12.64 30.86
C TRP A 663 -3.73 12.05 32.24
N VAL A 664 -5.02 11.98 32.60
CA VAL A 664 -5.48 11.35 33.84
C VAL A 664 -5.12 9.86 33.89
N LEU A 665 -5.29 9.12 32.78
CA LEU A 665 -4.93 7.70 32.71
C LEU A 665 -3.41 7.48 32.78
N ALA A 666 -2.62 8.37 32.20
CA ALA A 666 -1.17 8.32 32.25
C ALA A 666 -0.63 8.61 33.66
N GLN A 667 -1.24 9.55 34.37
CA GLN A 667 -0.92 9.85 35.76
C GLN A 667 -1.28 8.68 36.69
N ASP A 668 -2.41 8.01 36.48
CA ASP A 668 -2.80 6.78 37.18
C ASP A 668 -1.76 5.66 36.99
N ALA A 669 -1.31 5.45 35.74
CA ALA A 669 -0.30 4.45 35.42
C ALA A 669 1.07 4.78 36.05
N GLU A 670 1.52 6.03 36.00
CA GLU A 670 2.79 6.46 36.60
C GLU A 670 2.76 6.40 38.14
N GLY A 671 1.63 6.78 38.76
CA GLY A 671 1.41 6.66 40.20
C GLY A 671 1.52 5.21 40.72
N LYS A 672 1.23 4.23 39.84
CA LYS A 672 1.36 2.79 40.10
C LYS A 672 2.71 2.21 39.68
N GLY A 673 3.67 3.04 39.26
CA GLY A 673 5.01 2.61 38.85
C GLY A 673 5.04 1.88 37.49
N LEU A 674 3.99 2.00 36.68
CA LEU A 674 3.89 1.34 35.38
C LEU A 674 4.57 2.18 34.30
N THR A 675 5.07 1.52 33.25
CA THR A 675 5.80 2.16 32.17
C THR A 675 4.88 2.99 31.28
N VAL A 676 4.99 4.31 31.36
CA VAL A 676 4.38 5.26 30.43
C VAL A 676 5.40 5.65 29.35
N SER A 677 4.97 5.78 28.10
CA SER A 677 5.84 6.13 26.97
C SER A 677 6.59 7.45 27.20
N MET A 678 7.87 7.49 26.79
CA MET A 678 8.71 8.70 26.88
C MET A 678 8.14 9.90 26.12
N ALA A 679 7.43 9.67 24.99
CA ALA A 679 6.78 10.74 24.22
C ALA A 679 5.66 11.42 25.02
N LEU A 680 4.83 10.62 25.69
CA LEU A 680 3.78 11.12 26.57
C LEU A 680 4.37 11.77 27.84
N LYS A 681 5.43 11.19 28.39
CA LYS A 681 6.15 11.72 29.56
C LYS A 681 6.76 13.10 29.28
N ASN A 682 7.29 13.32 28.08
CA ASN A 682 7.81 14.63 27.67
C ASN A 682 6.68 15.65 27.48
N ARG A 683 5.52 15.22 26.95
CA ARG A 683 4.33 16.05 26.80
C ARG A 683 3.68 16.41 28.15
N MET A 684 3.61 15.45 29.09
CA MET A 684 3.18 15.67 30.49
C MET A 684 4.08 16.67 31.23
N LYS A 685 5.39 16.68 30.96
CA LYS A 685 6.34 17.65 31.55
C LYS A 685 6.19 19.08 31.01
N GLY A 686 5.64 19.25 29.80
CA GLY A 686 5.40 20.55 29.19
C GLY A 686 4.12 21.25 29.67
N GLY A 687 3.14 20.51 30.20
CA GLY A 687 1.86 21.04 30.67
C GLY A 687 1.84 21.60 32.11
N VAL A 688 2.96 21.53 32.85
CA VAL A 688 3.03 21.99 34.25
C VAL A 688 2.91 23.53 34.37
N GLU A 689 3.13 24.28 33.28
CA GLU A 689 2.92 25.74 33.27
C GLU A 689 1.44 26.13 33.06
N THR A 690 0.63 25.30 32.38
CA THR A 690 -0.79 25.61 32.08
C THR A 690 -1.76 25.21 33.20
N VAL A 691 -1.43 24.20 34.02
CA VAL A 691 -2.30 23.79 35.15
C VAL A 691 -2.39 24.88 36.24
N LYS A 692 -1.39 25.76 36.35
CA LYS A 692 -1.45 26.94 37.24
C LYS A 692 -2.44 28.01 36.76
N GLU A 693 -2.80 28.03 35.47
CA GLU A 693 -3.82 28.93 34.93
C GLU A 693 -5.23 28.31 35.07
N GLU A 694 -5.37 26.99 34.99
CA GLU A 694 -6.67 26.29 35.18
C GLU A 694 -7.22 26.41 36.60
N GLU A 695 -6.37 26.35 37.63
CA GLU A 695 -6.76 26.54 39.04
C GLU A 695 -7.28 27.99 39.31
N GLN A 696 -6.93 28.95 38.44
CA GLN A 696 -7.48 30.32 38.49
C GLN A 696 -8.72 30.52 37.59
N LEU A 697 -9.02 29.55 36.71
CA LEU A 697 -10.17 29.59 35.80
C LEU A 697 -11.39 28.86 36.38
N GLU A 698 -11.22 27.87 37.26
CA GLU A 698 -12.34 27.21 37.97
C GLU A 698 -13.19 28.18 38.81
N GLU A 699 -12.62 29.31 39.27
CA GLU A 699 -13.39 30.36 39.98
C GLU A 699 -14.26 31.23 39.03
N LYS A 700 -14.08 31.11 37.70
CA LYS A 700 -14.80 31.90 36.69
C LYS A 700 -15.79 31.11 35.84
N VAL A 701 -15.90 29.80 36.02
CA VAL A 701 -16.77 28.93 35.20
C VAL A 701 -18.25 28.94 35.66
N GLU A 702 -18.60 29.61 36.76
CA GLU A 702 -19.98 29.68 37.27
C GLU A 702 -20.96 30.49 36.36
N VAL A 703 -20.51 31.05 35.23
CA VAL A 703 -21.34 32.00 34.45
C VAL A 703 -21.68 31.57 33.01
N VAL A 704 -21.25 30.41 32.51
CA VAL A 704 -21.56 30.02 31.11
C VAL A 704 -22.06 28.57 30.99
N GLU A 705 -23.22 28.31 31.60
CA GLU A 705 -24.10 27.20 31.17
C GLU A 705 -25.05 27.71 30.08
N ALA A 706 -24.71 27.48 28.81
CA ALA A 706 -25.69 27.28 27.74
C ALA A 706 -24.99 26.78 26.47
N VAL A 707 -25.56 25.72 25.89
CA VAL A 707 -25.22 25.09 24.59
C VAL A 707 -24.18 23.95 24.66
N GLY A 708 -24.66 22.75 25.01
CA GLY A 708 -24.39 21.56 24.18
C GLY A 708 -23.17 20.68 24.48
N THR A 709 -22.54 20.77 25.65
CA THR A 709 -21.37 19.94 26.04
C THR A 709 -21.65 19.07 27.27
N THR A 710 -22.71 18.25 27.25
CA THR A 710 -23.07 17.40 28.40
C THR A 710 -22.47 16.00 28.37
N VAL A 711 -21.92 15.52 27.25
CA VAL A 711 -21.44 14.12 27.14
C VAL A 711 -19.93 13.96 27.44
N THR A 712 -19.11 14.98 27.18
CA THR A 712 -17.64 14.85 27.21
C THR A 712 -17.02 15.02 28.60
N SER A 713 -17.51 15.97 29.40
CA SER A 713 -17.15 16.14 30.83
C SER A 713 -17.42 14.86 31.67
N SER A 714 -18.39 14.04 31.23
CA SER A 714 -18.78 12.82 31.92
C SER A 714 -17.68 11.75 31.94
N VAL A 715 -16.88 11.59 30.88
CA VAL A 715 -15.92 10.48 30.76
C VAL A 715 -14.70 10.67 31.68
N THR A 716 -14.14 11.88 31.72
CA THR A 716 -13.01 12.22 32.61
C THR A 716 -13.42 12.16 34.08
N SER A 717 -14.64 12.60 34.41
CA SER A 717 -15.19 12.49 35.76
C SER A 717 -15.36 11.01 36.17
N VAL A 718 -15.93 10.18 35.29
CA VAL A 718 -16.11 8.73 35.54
C VAL A 718 -14.76 8.06 35.78
N ILE A 719 -13.70 8.39 35.03
CA ILE A 719 -12.37 7.83 35.27
C ILE A 719 -11.80 8.29 36.61
N LYS A 720 -11.90 9.58 36.95
CA LYS A 720 -11.42 10.09 38.25
C LYS A 720 -12.12 9.41 39.41
N ASP A 721 -13.43 9.14 39.29
CA ASP A 721 -14.19 8.43 40.31
C ASP A 721 -13.80 6.95 40.41
N VAL A 722 -13.50 6.31 39.28
CA VAL A 722 -12.97 4.93 39.23
C VAL A 722 -11.58 4.82 39.85
N ILE A 723 -10.70 5.81 39.62
CA ILE A 723 -9.35 5.86 40.22
C ILE A 723 -9.44 6.03 41.73
N LYS A 724 -10.27 6.97 42.22
CA LYS A 724 -10.50 7.17 43.66
C LYS A 724 -11.07 5.93 44.35
N PHE A 725 -11.95 5.20 43.65
CA PHE A 725 -12.48 3.93 44.14
C PHE A 725 -11.38 2.87 44.31
N GLU A 726 -10.46 2.76 43.35
CA GLU A 726 -9.34 1.82 43.39
C GLU A 726 -8.35 2.12 44.54
N GLU A 727 -8.02 3.38 44.76
CA GLU A 727 -7.18 3.81 45.89
C GLU A 727 -7.82 3.47 47.25
N SER A 728 -9.15 3.56 47.34
CA SER A 728 -9.90 3.17 48.54
C SER A 728 -9.93 1.66 48.78
N VAL A 729 -9.84 0.83 47.74
CA VAL A 729 -9.82 -0.65 47.84
C VAL A 729 -8.42 -1.15 48.21
N LEU A 730 -7.36 -0.54 47.68
CA LEU A 730 -5.97 -0.90 47.97
C LEU A 730 -5.50 -0.47 49.37
N SER A 731 -6.18 0.51 49.98
CA SER A 731 -5.85 1.00 51.33
C SER A 731 -6.41 0.12 52.48
N GLY A 732 -7.21 -0.90 52.15
CA GLY A 732 -7.94 -1.74 53.11
C GLY A 732 -7.42 -3.17 53.25
N ASP A 733 -6.18 -3.36 53.70
CA ASP A 733 -5.67 -4.52 54.48
C ASP A 733 -4.12 -4.52 54.45
N ALA A 734 -3.51 -3.78 55.36
CA ALA A 734 -2.07 -3.85 55.60
C ALA A 734 -1.80 -4.31 57.04
N MET A 735 -1.77 -5.63 57.26
CA MET A 735 -1.11 -6.22 58.44
C MET A 735 -0.64 -7.66 58.17
N GLY A 736 0.68 -7.82 58.01
CA GLY A 736 1.44 -8.97 58.51
C GLY A 736 1.72 -10.14 57.56
N GLY A 737 2.96 -10.25 57.09
CA GLY A 737 3.53 -11.52 56.61
C GLY A 737 4.64 -11.37 55.57
N ASP A 738 5.89 -11.35 56.01
CA ASP A 738 7.08 -11.45 55.15
C ASP A 738 7.07 -12.74 54.31
N LEU A 739 6.91 -12.62 52.99
CA LEU A 739 7.38 -13.62 52.04
C LEU A 739 8.02 -12.93 50.84
N ARG A 740 9.28 -13.32 50.57
CA ARG A 740 10.11 -12.89 49.45
C ARG A 740 9.38 -13.03 48.10
N PRO A 741 9.68 -12.16 47.12
CA PRO A 741 9.14 -12.29 45.77
C PRO A 741 9.81 -13.48 45.04
N PRO A 742 9.06 -14.38 44.39
CA PRO A 742 9.63 -15.18 43.32
C PRO A 742 9.81 -14.29 42.07
N SER A 743 10.99 -14.38 41.46
CA SER A 743 11.42 -13.57 40.32
C SER A 743 10.86 -14.06 38.96
N PRO A 744 11.25 -13.45 37.82
CA PRO A 744 10.39 -12.73 36.89
C PRO A 744 9.98 -13.59 35.68
N LEU A 745 8.69 -13.76 35.44
CA LEU A 745 8.21 -14.47 34.24
C LEU A 745 7.02 -13.78 33.56
N VAL A 746 7.03 -12.46 33.44
CA VAL A 746 6.35 -11.77 32.32
C VAL A 746 7.12 -10.49 32.02
N SER A 747 8.13 -10.57 31.16
CA SER A 747 8.48 -9.39 30.36
C SER A 747 7.41 -9.27 29.28
N PRO A 748 6.72 -8.12 29.14
CA PRO A 748 5.79 -7.94 28.05
C PRO A 748 6.55 -8.08 26.73
N PRO A 749 5.94 -8.65 25.67
CA PRO A 749 6.58 -8.71 24.37
C PRO A 749 6.85 -7.28 23.91
N SER A 750 8.08 -6.98 23.49
CA SER A 750 8.37 -5.77 22.74
C SER A 750 7.65 -5.86 21.40
N HIS A 751 6.47 -5.24 21.31
CA HIS A 751 5.70 -5.12 20.09
C HIS A 751 6.20 -3.94 19.24
N PRO A 752 6.06 -4.00 17.89
CA PRO A 752 6.51 -2.94 16.99
C PRO A 752 5.70 -1.63 17.21
N PRO A 753 6.31 -0.45 16.94
CA PRO A 753 5.89 0.82 17.52
C PRO A 753 4.91 1.61 16.64
N ASP A 754 3.86 1.01 16.06
CA ASP A 754 3.03 1.73 15.08
C ASP A 754 1.52 1.76 15.38
N SER A 755 1.06 1.34 16.56
CA SER A 755 -0.39 1.43 16.90
C SER A 755 -0.67 1.58 18.40
N SER A 756 0.25 2.17 19.17
CA SER A 756 -0.10 2.55 20.53
C SER A 756 -0.95 3.83 20.48
N PRO A 757 -2.10 3.92 21.17
CA PRO A 757 -2.92 5.13 21.25
C PRO A 757 -2.11 6.36 21.69
N VAL A 758 -1.09 6.09 22.52
CA VAL A 758 -0.09 7.03 23.02
C VAL A 758 0.77 7.64 21.89
N LEU A 759 1.08 6.88 20.85
CA LEU A 759 1.82 7.38 19.68
C LEU A 759 0.91 8.17 18.74
N ILE A 760 -0.37 7.79 18.62
CA ILE A 760 -1.33 8.51 17.78
C ILE A 760 -1.65 9.87 18.40
N LEU A 761 -1.90 9.95 19.71
CA LEU A 761 -2.03 11.22 20.41
C LEU A 761 -0.74 12.04 20.43
N ALA A 762 0.41 11.42 20.64
CA ALA A 762 1.69 12.14 20.56
C ALA A 762 1.97 12.69 19.14
N SER A 763 1.42 12.05 18.09
CA SER A 763 1.51 12.52 16.70
C SER A 763 0.47 13.58 16.33
N LEU A 764 -0.63 13.67 17.08
CA LEU A 764 -1.60 14.76 17.02
C LEU A 764 -1.03 15.94 17.83
N ASP A 765 -0.28 16.80 17.15
CA ASP A 765 0.16 18.08 17.70
C ASP A 765 -0.99 19.09 17.64
N LYS A 766 -1.23 19.83 18.73
CA LYS A 766 -2.21 20.94 18.77
C LYS A 766 -1.91 21.96 17.67
N SER A 767 -0.65 22.05 17.24
CA SER A 767 -0.20 22.88 16.11
C SER A 767 -0.80 22.49 14.75
N ILE A 768 -1.37 21.29 14.60
CA ILE A 768 -2.05 20.83 13.37
C ILE A 768 -3.50 21.34 13.34
N LEU A 769 -4.10 21.58 14.51
CA LEU A 769 -5.44 22.15 14.64
C LEU A 769 -5.43 23.70 14.62
N GLN A 770 -4.34 24.32 15.08
CA GLN A 770 -4.07 25.77 15.05
C GLN A 770 -3.55 26.26 13.70
#